data_AF-A0A1J5LUT1-F1
#
_entry.id   AF-A0A1J5LUT1-F1
#
_cell.length_a   1.000
_cell.length_b   1.000
_cell.length_c   1.000
_cell.angle_alpha   90.00
_cell.angle_beta   90.00
_cell.angle_gamma   90.00
#
_symmetry.space_group_name_H-M   'P 1'
#
loop_
_entity.id
_entity.type
_entity.pdbx_description
1 polymer ?
#
loop_
_entity_poly.entity_id
_entity_poly.type
_entity_poly.pdbx_seq_one_letter_code
_entity_poly.pdbx_strand_id
1 'polypeptide(L)'
;MCFLCNATQTFDPLRHGEDGADEFAAISEGFEASASTATSYSISAGDTFAGTRSSEGDDDWVAITLTAGETYVFDLDGSSGGGGTLYDTDLYLYDAAGNQLAYDDLSGEGLDAELTFEATYTGTYYIEVSSYFSSSTGSYTLTVDQEGPATLDEMADFLTDGYWQSRFLSGRSFDTSGSNQITVNITGLTAEGQQLARWAFEAWERVANLEFVETGTGFADITFDDAARGAYAQSVTSGGTILSSEVNVSTDWLSDYGTSINSYSFQTYVHEIGHALGLGHQGAYNGTATYGTDETFSNDSWQLSVMSYFDQEDNYTTNASFGFVVTTMMADIVAIQNLYGAPDADSETAGDTTWGANTTLTDSYLYDIFGVLERRDSPDRDSANSMALTIYDVSGTDTLDLSNNTTADRIDLNDESFSDVAGLIGNVGIARGTVVENLIAGSGNDTITGNEADNQIQAGAGSDEIAAGAGHDSVWGAAGNDSIDGGAGADSLVGQSGDDTLFGSSSTDLLRGDEGNDSLTGGTGDDTIYGGSGNDTIFSNTALDTVYGGDGHDYISSGDGVDYVDGEGGNDTIYGRSGWDSLFGGAGDDSLFGSEGDDLLNGGDGNDWFSAGSAWDTVFGNDGNDTLYGNFGSDVLSGGAGEDILYGGTGDDTLRGVDGNDTLYGNQGVDRLEGGSGNDLLRGGTLRDSFVFDTGHDSDEINDFETHRDRLELSSALVDGLNEGQDVLDTFAGIQNGMVVFDFGGSDQITLSNLTTLDGLDDNIFIV
;
A
#
# COMPACT_ATOMS: atom_id res chain seq x y z
N MET A 1 18.94 -27.94 8.69
CA MET A 1 18.18 -26.93 7.93
C MET A 1 16.97 -26.64 8.77
N CYS A 2 17.02 -25.51 9.49
CA CYS A 2 15.97 -25.12 10.43
C CYS A 2 14.86 -24.45 9.60
N PHE A 3 13.66 -25.01 9.67
CA PHE A 3 12.46 -24.51 8.99
C PHE A 3 11.92 -23.20 9.60
N LEU A 4 12.57 -22.68 10.65
CA LEU A 4 12.21 -21.44 11.35
C LEU A 4 13.07 -20.23 10.95
N CYS A 5 14.16 -20.42 10.19
CA CYS A 5 14.98 -19.30 9.72
C CYS A 5 14.45 -18.67 8.42
N ASN A 6 13.34 -19.17 7.86
CA ASN A 6 12.74 -18.64 6.63
C ASN A 6 11.52 -17.75 6.90
N ALA A 7 11.18 -17.52 8.18
CA ALA A 7 10.05 -16.70 8.63
C ALA A 7 10.48 -15.53 9.54
N THR A 8 11.78 -15.33 9.71
CA THR A 8 12.36 -14.18 10.41
C THR A 8 13.40 -13.61 9.48
N GLN A 9 12.99 -12.66 8.64
CA GLN A 9 13.88 -12.00 7.69
C GLN A 9 15.02 -11.33 8.47
N THR A 10 16.17 -12.00 8.49
CA THR A 10 17.44 -11.38 8.82
C THR A 10 17.74 -10.39 7.71
N PHE A 11 17.68 -9.09 8.01
CA PHE A 11 18.36 -8.00 7.31
C PHE A 11 18.57 -8.26 5.82
N ASP A 12 17.62 -7.82 4.97
CA ASP A 12 17.85 -7.72 3.54
C ASP A 12 18.68 -6.44 3.27
N PRO A 13 19.91 -6.53 2.74
CA PRO A 13 20.68 -5.36 2.34
C PRO A 13 20.08 -4.61 1.14
N LEU A 14 19.04 -5.15 0.49
CA LEU A 14 18.28 -4.50 -0.58
C LEU A 14 17.10 -3.65 -0.06
N ARG A 15 16.83 -3.68 1.27
CA ARG A 15 15.76 -2.91 1.96
C ARG A 15 15.98 -1.40 1.94
N HIS A 16 17.15 -0.98 1.51
CA HIS A 16 17.47 0.37 1.12
C HIS A 16 18.02 0.24 -0.30
N GLY A 17 17.40 0.91 -1.28
CA GLY A 17 18.18 1.29 -2.45
C GLY A 17 19.42 1.94 -1.90
N GLU A 18 20.60 1.41 -2.24
CA GLU A 18 21.88 1.75 -1.60
C GLU A 18 21.99 3.27 -1.35
N ASP A 19 21.58 3.74 -0.17
CA ASP A 19 22.26 4.83 0.53
C ASP A 19 23.56 4.19 1.02
N GLY A 20 24.37 3.76 0.05
CA GLY A 20 25.79 3.78 0.24
C GLY A 20 26.04 5.21 0.65
N ALA A 21 26.60 5.40 1.85
CA ALA A 21 27.24 6.65 2.23
C ALA A 21 27.82 7.23 0.94
N ASP A 22 27.24 8.32 0.43
CA ASP A 22 27.66 8.88 -0.85
C ASP A 22 29.14 9.14 -0.66
N GLU A 23 30.00 8.25 -1.17
CA GLU A 23 31.43 8.49 -1.21
C GLU A 23 31.56 9.55 -2.29
N PHE A 24 31.29 10.80 -1.88
CA PHE A 24 31.33 11.97 -2.73
C PHE A 24 32.66 11.94 -3.49
N ALA A 25 32.54 11.85 -4.80
CA ALA A 25 33.68 11.60 -5.64
C ALA A 25 34.49 12.89 -5.79
N ALA A 26 35.77 12.83 -5.43
CA ALA A 26 36.74 13.85 -5.83
C ALA A 26 37.17 13.56 -7.27
N ILE A 27 36.48 14.17 -8.23
CA ILE A 27 36.76 14.03 -9.66
C ILE A 27 37.79 15.08 -10.05
N SER A 28 38.78 14.68 -10.84
CA SER A 28 39.76 15.62 -11.40
C SER A 28 39.78 15.50 -12.92
N GLU A 29 39.85 16.64 -13.58
CA GLU A 29 39.99 16.71 -15.02
C GLU A 29 41.27 16.00 -15.50
N GLY A 30 41.14 15.01 -16.39
CA GLY A 30 42.25 14.25 -16.96
C GLY A 30 42.56 14.59 -18.43
N PHE A 31 41.58 15.13 -19.14
CA PHE A 31 41.59 15.63 -20.53
C PHE A 31 40.60 16.81 -20.63
N GLU A 32 40.82 17.77 -21.52
CA GLU A 32 39.96 18.98 -21.64
C GLU A 32 38.45 18.65 -21.64
N ALA A 33 37.68 19.31 -20.78
CA ALA A 33 36.23 19.26 -20.84
C ALA A 33 35.72 20.01 -22.09
N SER A 34 34.72 19.44 -22.78
CA SER A 34 34.17 20.14 -23.95
C SER A 34 33.34 21.32 -23.49
N ALA A 35 33.54 22.50 -24.09
CA ALA A 35 32.68 23.68 -23.91
C ALA A 35 31.27 23.53 -24.56
N SER A 36 30.58 22.43 -24.28
CA SER A 36 29.23 22.14 -24.79
C SER A 36 28.57 20.97 -24.04
N THR A 37 27.28 20.73 -24.33
CA THR A 37 26.54 19.55 -23.86
C THR A 37 27.11 18.19 -24.29
N ALA A 38 28.16 18.17 -25.12
CA ALA A 38 28.91 16.96 -25.48
C ALA A 38 30.05 16.63 -24.50
N THR A 39 30.15 17.33 -23.36
CA THR A 39 31.13 17.01 -22.31
C THR A 39 31.00 15.56 -21.84
N SER A 40 32.13 14.96 -21.50
CA SER A 40 32.19 13.61 -20.92
C SER A 40 32.28 13.60 -19.40
N TYR A 41 32.36 14.78 -18.78
CA TYR A 41 32.41 14.92 -17.33
C TYR A 41 31.00 15.08 -16.78
N SER A 42 30.70 14.29 -15.76
CA SER A 42 29.46 14.36 -15.01
C SER A 42 29.76 14.27 -13.52
N ILE A 43 29.00 15.01 -12.73
CA ILE A 43 29.02 14.98 -11.27
C ILE A 43 27.61 14.77 -10.73
N SER A 44 27.52 14.33 -9.49
CA SER A 44 26.31 14.32 -8.67
C SER A 44 26.35 15.45 -7.64
N ALA A 45 25.23 15.75 -6.99
CA ALA A 45 25.25 16.61 -5.81
C ALA A 45 26.14 15.98 -4.71
N GLY A 46 26.91 16.80 -4.01
CA GLY A 46 27.95 16.44 -3.04
C GLY A 46 29.32 16.09 -3.64
N ASP A 47 29.43 15.77 -4.94
CA ASP A 47 30.73 15.54 -5.59
C ASP A 47 31.58 16.82 -5.65
N THR A 48 32.91 16.65 -5.69
CA THR A 48 33.86 17.74 -5.93
C THR A 48 34.57 17.54 -7.27
N PHE A 49 34.53 18.54 -8.16
CA PHE A 49 35.25 18.53 -9.43
C PHE A 49 36.41 19.53 -9.44
N ALA A 50 37.64 19.03 -9.60
CA ALA A 50 38.83 19.86 -9.78
C ALA A 50 39.23 19.94 -11.25
N GLY A 51 39.21 21.15 -11.82
CA GLY A 51 39.58 21.40 -13.22
C GLY A 51 40.70 22.42 -13.38
N THR A 52 41.19 22.62 -14.61
CA THR A 52 42.15 23.67 -14.92
C THR A 52 41.89 24.31 -16.27
N ARG A 53 41.53 25.58 -16.25
CA ARG A 53 41.46 26.42 -17.44
C ARG A 53 42.86 26.68 -18.00
N SER A 54 43.23 25.95 -19.04
CA SER A 54 44.60 25.84 -19.53
C SER A 54 44.97 26.92 -20.56
N SER A 55 43.97 27.48 -21.25
CA SER A 55 44.16 28.53 -22.28
C SER A 55 42.91 29.40 -22.51
N GLU A 56 43.04 30.46 -23.33
CA GLU A 56 41.91 31.33 -23.68
C GLU A 56 40.88 30.58 -24.54
N GLY A 57 39.62 30.53 -24.07
CA GLY A 57 38.51 29.81 -24.73
C GLY A 57 38.36 28.34 -24.31
N ASP A 58 39.01 27.97 -23.21
CA ASP A 58 38.94 26.66 -22.55
C ASP A 58 37.91 26.74 -21.42
N ASP A 59 36.63 26.88 -21.79
CA ASP A 59 35.54 26.94 -20.82
C ASP A 59 35.02 25.51 -20.61
N ASP A 60 35.07 25.04 -19.36
CA ASP A 60 34.80 23.64 -19.04
C ASP A 60 33.31 23.45 -18.77
N TRP A 61 32.70 22.47 -19.43
CA TRP A 61 31.33 22.07 -19.09
C TRP A 61 31.32 20.77 -18.30
N VAL A 62 30.52 20.73 -17.23
CA VAL A 62 30.30 19.55 -16.40
C VAL A 62 28.80 19.26 -16.38
N ALA A 63 28.40 18.02 -16.70
CA ALA A 63 27.01 17.61 -16.62
C ALA A 63 26.61 17.28 -15.18
N ILE A 64 25.37 17.58 -14.79
CA ILE A 64 24.81 17.19 -13.49
C ILE A 64 23.35 16.79 -13.67
N THR A 65 22.85 15.83 -12.90
CA THR A 65 21.41 15.50 -12.87
C THR A 65 20.79 16.16 -11.65
N LEU A 66 19.76 16.98 -11.86
CA LEU A 66 19.02 17.65 -10.80
C LEU A 66 17.57 17.14 -10.77
N THR A 67 16.95 17.19 -9.59
CA THR A 67 15.55 16.80 -9.35
C THR A 67 14.65 18.02 -9.25
N ALA A 68 13.50 18.01 -9.95
CA ALA A 68 12.55 19.13 -9.93
C ALA A 68 12.08 19.48 -8.51
N GLY A 69 12.10 20.75 -8.15
CA GLY A 69 11.69 21.27 -6.83
C GLY A 69 12.80 21.29 -5.78
N GLU A 70 13.90 20.60 -6.01
CA GLU A 70 15.08 20.65 -5.14
C GLU A 70 15.92 21.90 -5.45
N THR A 71 16.51 22.48 -4.42
CA THR A 71 17.43 23.62 -4.54
C THR A 71 18.87 23.12 -4.46
N TYR A 72 19.77 23.76 -5.20
CA TYR A 72 21.19 23.39 -5.24
C TYR A 72 22.06 24.64 -5.16
N VAL A 73 23.17 24.56 -4.45
CA VAL A 73 24.22 25.57 -4.35
C VAL A 73 25.44 25.08 -5.11
N PHE A 74 25.83 25.81 -6.14
CA PHE A 74 26.99 25.53 -6.95
C PHE A 74 28.10 26.50 -6.55
N ASP A 75 29.16 26.01 -5.95
CA ASP A 75 30.30 26.82 -5.49
C ASP A 75 31.51 26.56 -6.38
N LEU A 76 32.06 27.64 -6.94
CA LEU A 76 33.21 27.62 -7.84
C LEU A 76 34.40 28.38 -7.24
N ASP A 77 35.27 27.61 -6.58
CA ASP A 77 36.43 28.09 -5.83
C ASP A 77 37.66 28.24 -6.76
N GLY A 78 37.96 29.47 -7.18
CA GLY A 78 39.14 29.83 -7.98
C GLY A 78 40.27 30.45 -7.16
N SER A 79 39.98 30.99 -5.98
CA SER A 79 40.94 31.75 -5.18
C SER A 79 42.00 30.89 -4.48
N SER A 80 43.14 31.53 -4.15
CA SER A 80 44.26 30.87 -3.45
C SER A 80 43.94 30.39 -2.03
N GLY A 81 42.76 30.74 -1.50
CA GLY A 81 42.24 30.30 -0.20
C GLY A 81 41.52 28.96 -0.25
N GLY A 82 40.80 28.67 -1.35
CA GLY A 82 40.05 27.42 -1.61
C GLY A 82 40.81 26.36 -2.41
N GLY A 83 42.07 26.61 -2.77
CA GLY A 83 42.93 25.65 -3.49
C GLY A 83 43.00 25.85 -5.02
N GLY A 84 42.29 26.84 -5.55
CA GLY A 84 42.35 27.28 -6.94
C GLY A 84 43.47 28.30 -7.25
N THR A 85 43.66 28.56 -8.54
CA THR A 85 44.46 29.68 -9.07
C THR A 85 43.75 30.48 -10.17
N LEU A 86 42.51 30.12 -10.50
CA LEU A 86 41.67 30.81 -11.49
C LEU A 86 41.09 32.08 -10.85
N TYR A 87 41.43 33.25 -11.39
CA TYR A 87 41.05 34.53 -10.80
C TYR A 87 39.75 35.06 -11.43
N ASP A 88 38.79 35.48 -10.59
CA ASP A 88 37.52 36.15 -10.98
C ASP A 88 36.67 35.19 -11.81
N THR A 89 36.14 34.14 -11.16
CA THR A 89 35.45 33.03 -11.81
C THR A 89 34.04 33.41 -12.24
N ASP A 90 33.58 32.86 -13.36
CA ASP A 90 32.20 32.99 -13.82
C ASP A 90 31.57 31.59 -13.84
N LEU A 91 30.34 31.48 -13.34
CA LEU A 91 29.59 30.22 -13.29
C LEU A 91 28.27 30.38 -14.04
N TYR A 92 28.01 29.49 -15.01
CA TYR A 92 26.75 29.49 -15.76
C TYR A 92 26.07 28.12 -15.66
N LEU A 93 24.74 28.13 -15.58
CA LEU A 93 23.93 26.91 -15.61
C LEU A 93 23.07 26.87 -16.87
N TYR A 94 23.00 25.71 -17.52
CA TYR A 94 22.29 25.48 -18.77
C TYR A 94 21.31 24.31 -18.67
N ASP A 95 20.24 24.36 -19.46
CA ASP A 95 19.32 23.24 -19.65
C ASP A 95 19.88 22.14 -20.57
N ALA A 96 19.15 21.04 -20.69
CA ALA A 96 19.51 19.92 -21.58
C ALA A 96 19.64 20.30 -23.07
N ALA A 97 19.04 21.42 -23.49
CA ALA A 97 19.12 21.94 -24.86
C ALA A 97 20.26 22.97 -25.04
N GLY A 98 21.02 23.28 -23.99
CA GLY A 98 22.12 24.25 -24.00
C GLY A 98 21.66 25.70 -23.91
N ASN A 99 20.44 25.98 -23.43
CA ASN A 99 20.00 27.35 -23.14
C ASN A 99 20.40 27.72 -21.72
N GLN A 100 20.97 28.91 -21.55
CA GLN A 100 21.37 29.43 -20.26
C GLN A 100 20.13 29.67 -19.37
N LEU A 101 20.19 29.15 -18.16
CA LEU A 101 19.16 29.27 -17.12
C LEU A 101 19.56 30.30 -16.06
N ALA A 102 20.82 30.26 -15.61
CA ALA A 102 21.31 31.10 -14.54
C ALA A 102 22.81 31.43 -14.71
N TYR A 103 23.29 32.43 -13.95
CA TYR A 103 24.67 32.91 -13.97
C TYR A 103 24.99 33.66 -12.68
N ASP A 104 26.21 33.48 -12.18
CA ASP A 104 26.83 34.33 -11.16
C ASP A 104 28.33 34.56 -11.44
N ASP A 105 28.87 35.68 -10.95
CA ASP A 105 30.29 36.07 -11.08
C ASP A 105 30.94 36.64 -9.81
N LEU A 106 30.19 36.97 -8.75
CA LEU A 106 30.70 37.81 -7.65
C LEU A 106 29.99 37.60 -6.30
N SER A 107 29.16 36.57 -6.16
CA SER A 107 28.46 36.27 -4.91
C SER A 107 29.34 35.57 -3.86
N GLY A 108 30.40 34.87 -4.27
CA GLY A 108 31.29 34.09 -3.38
C GLY A 108 32.42 34.89 -2.72
N GLU A 109 33.18 34.24 -1.82
CA GLU A 109 34.33 34.88 -1.19
C GLU A 109 35.45 35.15 -2.22
N GLY A 110 36.21 36.24 -2.07
CA GLY A 110 37.45 36.40 -2.86
C GLY A 110 37.32 36.64 -4.37
N LEU A 111 36.12 36.95 -4.90
CA LEU A 111 35.75 37.01 -6.33
C LEU A 111 35.51 35.62 -6.96
N ASP A 112 35.19 34.63 -6.13
CA ASP A 112 34.71 33.32 -6.56
C ASP A 112 33.18 33.38 -6.84
N ALA A 113 32.66 32.48 -7.67
CA ALA A 113 31.26 32.48 -8.10
C ALA A 113 30.46 31.41 -7.33
N GLU A 114 29.32 31.80 -6.77
CA GLU A 114 28.39 30.91 -6.09
C GLU A 114 26.98 31.10 -6.67
N LEU A 115 26.33 30.03 -7.07
CA LEU A 115 25.01 30.09 -7.69
C LEU A 115 24.04 29.19 -6.94
N THR A 116 22.94 29.76 -6.43
CA THR A 116 21.80 28.98 -5.91
C THR A 116 20.74 28.82 -7.00
N PHE A 117 20.24 27.60 -7.20
CA PHE A 117 19.25 27.31 -8.24
C PHE A 117 18.25 26.23 -7.82
N GLU A 118 16.96 26.55 -7.86
CA GLU A 118 15.86 25.58 -7.74
C GLU A 118 15.59 24.92 -9.10
N ALA A 119 15.72 23.60 -9.17
CA ALA A 119 15.55 22.87 -10.42
C ALA A 119 14.08 22.85 -10.85
N THR A 120 13.83 23.29 -12.08
CA THR A 120 12.46 23.40 -12.64
C THR A 120 11.96 22.12 -13.33
N TYR A 121 12.83 21.13 -13.54
CA TYR A 121 12.49 19.80 -14.06
C TYR A 121 13.54 18.78 -13.62
N THR A 122 13.15 17.51 -13.54
CA THR A 122 14.09 16.42 -13.26
C THR A 122 14.83 16.04 -14.53
N GLY A 123 16.15 16.10 -14.53
CA GLY A 123 16.96 15.76 -15.70
C GLY A 123 18.38 16.35 -15.67
N THR A 124 19.07 16.24 -16.82
CA THR A 124 20.46 16.71 -16.94
C THR A 124 20.54 18.21 -17.23
N TYR A 125 21.35 18.88 -16.43
CA TYR A 125 21.79 20.26 -16.59
C TYR A 125 23.29 20.28 -16.90
N TYR A 126 23.79 21.43 -17.35
CA TYR A 126 25.21 21.62 -17.63
C TYR A 126 25.73 22.88 -16.94
N ILE A 127 26.85 22.74 -16.26
CA ILE A 127 27.56 23.79 -15.54
C ILE A 127 28.73 24.21 -16.40
N GLU A 128 28.84 25.49 -16.74
CA GLU A 128 30.02 26.06 -17.38
C GLU A 128 30.85 26.80 -16.35
N VAL A 129 32.13 26.43 -16.30
CA VAL A 129 33.16 27.11 -15.54
C VAL A 129 33.96 28.02 -16.47
N SER A 130 33.97 29.32 -16.17
CA SER A 130 34.76 30.31 -16.88
C SER A 130 35.34 31.36 -15.92
N SER A 131 35.71 32.52 -16.47
CA SER A 131 36.25 33.64 -15.71
C SER A 131 35.99 34.96 -16.42
N TYR A 132 35.76 36.02 -15.66
CA TYR A 132 35.43 37.36 -16.14
C TYR A 132 36.40 37.89 -17.20
N PHE A 133 37.70 37.62 -17.02
CA PHE A 133 38.70 37.88 -18.05
C PHE A 133 38.95 36.63 -18.89
N SER A 134 38.58 36.66 -20.17
CA SER A 134 38.78 35.53 -21.09
C SER A 134 40.21 34.99 -21.16
N SER A 135 41.22 35.80 -20.80
CA SER A 135 42.64 35.41 -20.75
C SER A 135 43.10 34.80 -19.42
N SER A 136 42.25 34.74 -18.39
CA SER A 136 42.57 34.14 -17.09
C SER A 136 42.72 32.63 -17.23
N THR A 137 43.73 32.08 -16.57
CA THR A 137 44.04 30.64 -16.57
C THR A 137 44.40 30.26 -15.15
N GLY A 138 44.08 29.03 -14.76
CA GLY A 138 44.26 28.57 -13.38
C GLY A 138 43.41 27.36 -13.07
N SER A 139 43.69 26.74 -11.93
CA SER A 139 42.90 25.65 -11.37
C SER A 139 41.68 26.19 -10.64
N TYR A 140 40.62 25.39 -10.57
CA TYR A 140 39.42 25.67 -9.80
C TYR A 140 38.90 24.37 -9.17
N THR A 141 38.03 24.53 -8.19
CA THR A 141 37.22 23.45 -7.63
C THR A 141 35.76 23.83 -7.78
N LEU A 142 34.93 22.92 -8.28
CA LEU A 142 33.49 23.06 -8.36
C LEU A 142 32.87 22.05 -7.39
N THR A 143 32.07 22.53 -6.44
CA THR A 143 31.19 21.71 -5.59
C THR A 143 29.74 22.04 -5.89
N VAL A 144 28.87 21.05 -5.78
CA VAL A 144 27.42 21.27 -5.91
C VAL A 144 26.74 20.62 -4.74
N ASP A 145 26.20 21.42 -3.82
CA ASP A 145 25.48 20.92 -2.67
C ASP A 145 23.97 21.00 -2.95
N GLN A 146 23.20 20.00 -2.53
CA GLN A 146 21.75 20.08 -2.55
C GLN A 146 21.29 20.83 -1.30
N GLU A 147 20.60 21.97 -1.48
CA GLU A 147 19.79 22.60 -0.45
C GLU A 147 18.51 21.78 -0.26
N GLY A 148 18.61 20.73 0.55
CA GLY A 148 17.51 19.93 1.08
C GLY A 148 17.52 19.93 2.61
N PRO A 149 16.48 19.38 3.26
CA PRO A 149 16.59 19.02 4.68
C PRO A 149 17.75 18.04 4.86
N ALA A 150 18.55 18.22 5.91
CA ALA A 150 19.65 17.32 6.20
C ALA A 150 19.13 15.91 6.53
N THR A 151 19.86 14.89 6.12
CA THR A 151 19.57 13.50 6.49
C THR A 151 19.73 13.29 8.00
N LEU A 152 19.12 12.23 8.55
CA LEU A 152 19.31 11.88 9.97
C LEU A 152 20.78 11.64 10.32
N ASP A 153 21.57 11.10 9.40
CA ASP A 153 23.00 10.86 9.61
C ASP A 153 23.80 12.16 9.66
N GLU A 154 23.56 13.11 8.76
CA GLU A 154 24.21 14.43 8.81
C GLU A 154 23.83 15.19 10.09
N MET A 155 22.56 15.13 10.48
CA MET A 155 22.10 15.74 11.72
C MET A 155 22.74 15.09 12.94
N ALA A 156 22.80 13.76 12.98
CA ALA A 156 23.41 12.99 14.07
C ALA A 156 24.92 13.22 14.17
N ASP A 157 25.63 13.23 13.04
CA ASP A 157 27.06 13.55 12.97
C ASP A 157 27.33 14.98 13.45
N PHE A 158 26.44 15.93 13.15
CA PHE A 158 26.58 17.29 13.69
C PHE A 158 26.35 17.33 15.21
N LEU A 159 25.43 16.52 15.74
CA LEU A 159 25.23 16.40 17.18
C LEU A 159 26.47 15.83 17.87
N THR A 160 27.20 14.88 17.27
CA THR A 160 28.39 14.30 17.90
C THR A 160 29.66 15.12 17.63
N ASP A 161 29.87 15.60 16.40
CA ASP A 161 31.12 16.17 15.90
C ASP A 161 31.01 17.64 15.43
N GLY A 162 29.89 18.30 15.72
CA GLY A 162 29.63 19.69 15.34
C GLY A 162 29.93 20.73 16.43
N TYR A 163 28.96 21.60 16.71
CA TYR A 163 29.14 22.77 17.56
C TYR A 163 28.89 22.48 19.05
N TRP A 164 29.90 22.80 19.87
CA TRP A 164 29.88 22.56 21.31
C TRP A 164 30.44 23.74 22.09
N GLN A 165 29.64 24.35 22.99
CA GLN A 165 30.07 25.46 23.87
C GLN A 165 30.87 26.56 23.12
N SER A 166 30.40 26.96 21.94
CA SER A 166 31.07 27.99 21.12
C SER A 166 32.34 27.56 20.40
N ARG A 167 32.53 26.26 20.18
CA ARG A 167 33.65 25.70 19.39
C ARG A 167 33.21 24.45 18.63
N PHE A 168 33.73 24.27 17.42
CA PHE A 168 33.67 22.99 16.73
C PHE A 168 34.65 22.01 17.39
N LEU A 169 34.17 20.86 17.81
CA LEU A 169 34.94 19.85 18.55
C LEU A 169 34.56 18.46 18.06
N SER A 170 35.55 17.56 18.02
CA SER A 170 35.30 16.13 17.80
C SER A 170 34.45 15.51 18.92
N GLY A 171 33.76 14.44 18.59
CA GLY A 171 32.90 13.64 19.43
C GLY A 171 33.52 13.22 20.74
N ARG A 172 32.65 13.11 21.75
CA ARG A 172 33.02 12.73 23.10
C ARG A 172 31.95 11.86 23.75
N SER A 173 32.39 10.87 24.50
CA SER A 173 31.49 9.96 25.22
C SER A 173 32.14 9.45 26.51
N PHE A 174 31.34 8.90 27.41
CA PHE A 174 31.85 8.08 28.51
C PHE A 174 32.44 6.77 27.98
N ASP A 175 33.47 6.25 28.64
CA ASP A 175 34.02 4.92 28.31
C ASP A 175 33.12 3.81 28.86
N THR A 176 32.19 3.33 28.04
CA THR A 176 31.27 2.23 28.37
C THR A 176 31.80 0.85 27.97
N SER A 177 33.06 0.74 27.54
CA SER A 177 33.62 -0.52 27.04
C SER A 177 33.68 -1.66 28.08
N GLY A 178 33.67 -1.30 29.38
CA GLY A 178 33.65 -2.24 30.49
C GLY A 178 32.28 -2.44 31.15
N SER A 179 31.35 -1.49 30.98
CA SER A 179 30.01 -1.47 31.54
C SER A 179 29.20 -0.37 30.85
N ASN A 180 27.93 -0.63 30.55
CA ASN A 180 26.98 0.39 30.08
C ASN A 180 26.46 1.31 31.20
N GLN A 181 26.98 1.18 32.43
CA GLN A 181 26.47 1.93 33.58
C GLN A 181 27.10 3.32 33.68
N ILE A 182 26.25 4.35 33.81
CA ILE A 182 26.64 5.72 34.12
C ILE A 182 26.11 6.08 35.50
N THR A 183 27.01 6.39 36.44
CA THR A 183 26.59 6.75 37.79
C THR A 183 26.11 8.19 37.87
N VAL A 184 24.95 8.43 38.49
CA VAL A 184 24.34 9.76 38.63
C VAL A 184 24.18 10.14 40.09
N ASN A 185 24.27 11.42 40.42
CA ASN A 185 23.93 11.94 41.74
C ASN A 185 22.92 13.08 41.61
N ILE A 186 21.66 12.78 41.94
CA ILE A 186 20.53 13.71 41.86
C ILE A 186 20.13 14.31 43.22
N THR A 187 20.94 14.10 44.26
CA THR A 187 20.61 14.59 45.62
C THR A 187 20.68 16.11 45.76
N GLY A 188 21.26 16.80 44.77
CA GLY A 188 21.26 18.26 44.66
C GLY A 188 19.92 18.85 44.17
N LEU A 189 19.05 18.03 43.58
CA LEU A 189 17.76 18.46 43.04
C LEU A 189 16.63 18.42 44.08
N THR A 190 15.61 19.27 43.91
CA THR A 190 14.28 19.13 44.54
C THR A 190 13.64 17.77 44.23
N ALA A 191 12.63 17.36 45.01
CA ALA A 191 11.95 16.09 44.79
C ALA A 191 11.29 16.00 43.40
N GLU A 192 10.71 17.12 42.95
CA GLU A 192 10.13 17.28 41.63
C GLU A 192 11.20 17.21 40.54
N GLY A 193 12.34 17.88 40.71
CA GLY A 193 13.48 17.80 39.79
C GLY A 193 14.07 16.39 39.68
N GLN A 194 14.17 15.66 40.81
CA GLN A 194 14.61 14.26 40.80
C GLN A 194 13.68 13.37 39.99
N GLN A 195 12.37 13.61 40.03
CA GLN A 195 11.42 12.82 39.24
C GLN A 195 11.57 13.09 37.74
N LEU A 196 11.70 14.37 37.34
CA LEU A 196 11.94 14.73 35.94
C LEU A 196 13.25 14.15 35.41
N ALA A 197 14.32 14.19 36.21
CA ALA A 197 15.60 13.60 35.85
C ALA A 197 15.50 12.09 35.65
N ARG A 198 14.76 11.36 36.50
CA ARG A 198 14.54 9.92 36.34
C ARG A 198 13.81 9.56 35.05
N TRP A 199 12.72 10.27 34.74
CA TRP A 199 12.03 10.07 33.46
C TRP A 199 12.94 10.37 32.27
N ALA A 200 13.82 11.37 32.39
CA ALA A 200 14.77 11.68 31.32
C ALA A 200 15.90 10.64 31.21
N PHE A 201 16.30 9.99 32.32
CA PHE A 201 17.18 8.82 32.29
C PHE A 201 16.53 7.68 31.51
N GLU A 202 15.29 7.33 31.85
CA GLU A 202 14.52 6.29 31.16
C GLU A 202 14.38 6.57 29.66
N ALA A 203 14.20 7.84 29.26
CA ALA A 203 14.11 8.23 27.85
C ALA A 203 15.40 7.91 27.07
N TRP A 204 16.58 8.16 27.66
CA TRP A 204 17.87 7.83 27.04
C TRP A 204 18.22 6.34 27.10
N GLU A 205 17.89 5.66 28.19
CA GLU A 205 18.08 4.19 28.34
C GLU A 205 17.27 3.40 27.32
N ARG A 206 16.08 3.90 26.93
CA ARG A 206 15.24 3.22 25.95
C ARG A 206 15.87 3.13 24.56
N VAL A 207 16.74 4.08 24.21
CA VAL A 207 17.24 4.23 22.84
C VAL A 207 18.74 4.00 22.71
N ALA A 208 19.46 3.82 23.82
CA ALA A 208 20.89 3.56 23.86
C ALA A 208 21.23 2.45 24.85
N ASN A 209 22.34 1.74 24.62
CA ASN A 209 22.87 0.77 25.58
C ASN A 209 23.52 1.47 26.78
N LEU A 210 22.68 1.99 27.66
CA LEU A 210 23.03 2.74 28.87
C LEU A 210 22.17 2.28 30.05
N GLU A 211 22.72 2.36 31.26
CA GLU A 211 21.99 2.17 32.51
C GLU A 211 22.44 3.25 33.52
N PHE A 212 21.55 4.15 33.90
CA PHE A 212 21.81 5.17 34.90
C PHE A 212 21.66 4.61 36.30
N VAL A 213 22.74 4.71 37.08
CA VAL A 213 22.78 4.17 38.44
C VAL A 213 22.83 5.32 39.44
N GLU A 214 21.72 5.55 40.15
CA GLU A 214 21.67 6.53 41.23
C GLU A 214 22.65 6.20 42.36
N THR A 215 23.54 7.13 42.61
CA THR A 215 24.46 7.12 43.74
C THR A 215 23.99 8.14 44.77
N GLY A 216 24.16 7.81 46.05
CA GLY A 216 23.84 8.72 47.15
C GLY A 216 24.87 9.85 47.28
N THR A 217 25.63 9.87 48.37
CA THR A 217 26.70 10.85 48.57
C THR A 217 28.05 10.23 48.19
N GLY A 218 28.54 10.52 46.98
CA GLY A 218 29.77 9.93 46.43
C GLY A 218 30.24 10.60 45.13
N PHE A 219 31.31 10.07 44.53
CA PHE A 219 31.67 10.39 43.15
C PHE A 219 30.63 9.75 42.23
N ALA A 220 30.11 10.54 41.31
CA ALA A 220 29.22 10.12 40.24
C ALA A 220 29.82 10.62 38.92
N ASP A 221 29.55 9.90 37.84
CA ASP A 221 29.94 10.31 36.50
C ASP A 221 29.18 11.59 36.09
N ILE A 222 27.91 11.72 36.50
CA ILE A 222 27.11 12.94 36.33
C ILE A 222 26.56 13.43 37.67
N THR A 223 26.75 14.71 37.98
CA THR A 223 26.15 15.36 39.17
C THR A 223 25.09 16.39 38.77
N PHE A 224 23.96 16.40 39.49
CA PHE A 224 22.85 17.31 39.22
C PHE A 224 22.62 18.29 40.38
N ASP A 225 22.38 19.56 40.05
CA ASP A 225 22.05 20.64 40.99
C ASP A 225 20.92 21.54 40.40
N ASP A 226 20.25 22.32 41.25
CA ASP A 226 19.21 23.28 40.85
C ASP A 226 19.43 24.69 41.44
N ALA A 227 20.61 24.91 42.04
CA ALA A 227 20.95 26.14 42.73
C ALA A 227 21.40 27.29 41.80
N ALA A 228 21.93 27.00 40.60
CA ALA A 228 22.35 28.02 39.65
C ALA A 228 21.21 28.41 38.71
N ARG A 229 21.21 29.65 38.21
CA ARG A 229 20.14 30.15 37.33
C ARG A 229 20.26 29.56 35.93
N GLY A 230 19.11 29.26 35.31
CA GLY A 230 19.02 28.72 33.95
C GLY A 230 19.17 27.20 33.92
N ALA A 231 19.38 26.68 32.72
CA ALA A 231 19.72 25.29 32.46
C ALA A 231 21.07 25.23 31.72
N TYR A 232 21.92 24.26 32.09
CA TYR A 232 23.17 23.99 31.37
C TYR A 232 23.77 22.64 31.78
N ALA A 233 24.61 22.10 30.89
CA ALA A 233 25.50 20.98 31.16
C ALA A 233 26.96 21.32 30.84
N GLN A 234 27.88 20.78 31.64
CA GLN A 234 29.32 20.95 31.46
C GLN A 234 30.07 19.65 31.72
N SER A 235 31.00 19.32 30.82
CA SER A 235 31.79 18.09 30.92
C SER A 235 33.27 18.38 31.07
N VAL A 236 33.95 17.57 31.89
CA VAL A 236 35.41 17.49 31.94
C VAL A 236 35.84 16.37 31.03
N THR A 237 36.66 16.67 30.02
CA THR A 237 37.08 15.71 29.00
C THR A 237 38.59 15.49 28.98
N SER A 238 39.01 14.34 28.47
CA SER A 238 40.40 14.04 28.11
C SER A 238 40.43 13.37 26.74
N GLY A 239 40.82 14.11 25.71
CA GLY A 239 40.61 13.66 24.33
C GLY A 239 39.11 13.59 24.03
N GLY A 240 38.67 12.52 23.37
CA GLY A 240 37.26 12.22 23.13
C GLY A 240 36.55 11.50 24.29
N THR A 241 37.16 11.41 25.48
CA THR A 241 36.53 10.73 26.62
C THR A 241 36.02 11.73 27.65
N ILE A 242 34.75 11.61 28.03
CA ILE A 242 34.13 12.32 29.15
C ILE A 242 34.58 11.65 30.45
N LEU A 243 35.12 12.44 31.38
CA LEU A 243 35.56 11.98 32.69
C LEU A 243 34.52 12.24 33.78
N SER A 244 33.73 13.31 33.62
CA SER A 244 32.61 13.66 34.50
C SER A 244 31.78 14.78 33.87
N SER A 245 30.48 14.83 34.14
CA SER A 245 29.59 15.92 33.73
C SER A 245 28.83 16.52 34.93
N GLU A 246 28.47 17.80 34.82
CA GLU A 246 27.61 18.52 35.76
C GLU A 246 26.40 19.08 35.01
N VAL A 247 25.21 18.82 35.49
CA VAL A 247 23.93 19.30 34.93
C VAL A 247 23.25 20.20 35.96
N ASN A 248 22.78 21.36 35.53
CA ASN A 248 21.98 22.26 36.36
C ASN A 248 20.65 22.57 35.67
N VAL A 249 19.53 22.42 36.38
CA VAL A 249 18.21 22.92 35.96
C VAL A 249 17.58 23.65 37.14
N SER A 250 17.53 24.98 37.07
CA SER A 250 17.19 25.82 38.22
C SER A 250 15.76 25.63 38.75
N THR A 251 15.53 25.86 40.05
CA THR A 251 14.16 25.83 40.61
C THR A 251 13.23 26.91 40.02
N ASP A 252 13.79 28.03 39.55
CA ASP A 252 13.04 29.06 38.83
C ASP A 252 12.51 28.50 37.49
N TRP A 253 13.29 27.65 36.82
CA TRP A 253 12.91 26.96 35.58
C TRP A 253 11.68 26.06 35.79
N LEU A 254 11.72 25.22 36.84
CA LEU A 254 10.60 24.35 37.19
C LEU A 254 9.34 25.13 37.56
N SER A 255 9.51 26.32 38.14
CA SER A 255 8.39 27.21 38.51
C SER A 255 7.76 27.87 37.29
N ASP A 256 8.56 28.22 36.29
CA ASP A 256 8.11 28.91 35.07
C ASP A 256 7.53 27.93 34.04
N TYR A 257 8.08 26.72 33.95
CA TYR A 257 7.80 25.76 32.88
C TYR A 257 7.08 24.49 33.34
N GLY A 258 6.82 24.34 34.64
CA GLY A 258 6.05 23.22 35.19
C GLY A 258 6.89 21.98 35.49
N THR A 259 6.26 20.99 36.13
CA THR A 259 6.93 19.75 36.62
C THR A 259 6.23 18.47 36.18
N SER A 260 5.30 18.57 35.23
CA SER A 260 4.72 17.43 34.54
C SER A 260 5.66 16.89 33.46
N ILE A 261 5.35 15.69 32.98
CA ILE A 261 6.09 14.96 31.96
C ILE A 261 6.03 15.63 30.57
N ASN A 262 4.94 16.32 30.27
CA ASN A 262 4.69 17.08 29.05
C ASN A 262 5.03 18.57 29.21
N SER A 263 6.02 18.87 30.06
CA SER A 263 6.45 20.23 30.38
C SER A 263 7.78 20.53 29.71
N TYR A 264 8.04 21.81 29.45
CA TYR A 264 9.34 22.22 28.93
C TYR A 264 10.49 21.94 29.92
N SER A 265 10.21 21.83 31.23
CA SER A 265 11.21 21.39 32.20
C SER A 265 11.65 19.95 31.98
N PHE A 266 10.72 19.04 31.65
CA PHE A 266 11.07 17.65 31.32
C PHE A 266 11.96 17.61 30.08
N GLN A 267 11.53 18.26 29.01
CA GLN A 267 12.29 18.38 27.78
C GLN A 267 13.69 18.98 28.01
N THR A 268 13.81 19.96 28.92
CA THR A 268 15.11 20.52 29.34
C THR A 268 15.99 19.47 30.02
N TYR A 269 15.45 18.60 30.87
CA TYR A 269 16.27 17.51 31.45
C TYR A 269 16.76 16.54 30.38
N VAL A 270 15.91 16.16 29.42
CA VAL A 270 16.32 15.31 28.29
C VAL A 270 17.47 15.97 27.52
N HIS A 271 17.32 17.25 27.17
CA HIS A 271 18.31 18.07 26.48
C HIS A 271 19.65 18.15 27.22
N GLU A 272 19.64 18.57 28.49
CA GLU A 272 20.89 18.76 29.25
C GLU A 272 21.58 17.44 29.58
N ILE A 273 20.83 16.34 29.71
CA ILE A 273 21.41 15.00 29.81
C ILE A 273 22.05 14.59 28.48
N GLY A 274 21.44 14.90 27.33
CA GLY A 274 22.06 14.71 26.01
C GLY A 274 23.43 15.39 25.91
N HIS A 275 23.53 16.64 26.36
CA HIS A 275 24.82 17.31 26.50
C HIS A 275 25.78 16.58 27.43
N ALA A 276 25.32 16.18 28.63
CA ALA A 276 26.16 15.47 29.58
C ALA A 276 26.70 14.13 29.05
N LEU A 277 25.96 13.50 28.12
CA LEU A 277 26.31 12.27 27.40
C LEU A 277 27.19 12.51 26.18
N GLY A 278 27.25 13.72 25.63
CA GLY A 278 28.18 14.06 24.54
C GLY A 278 27.58 14.77 23.34
N LEU A 279 26.27 14.96 23.27
CA LEU A 279 25.60 15.61 22.15
C LEU A 279 25.74 17.13 22.21
N GLY A 280 25.96 17.77 21.06
CA GLY A 280 25.95 19.22 20.86
C GLY A 280 24.53 19.76 20.65
N HIS A 281 24.43 21.02 20.24
CA HIS A 281 23.17 21.53 19.69
C HIS A 281 23.09 21.17 18.19
N GLN A 282 21.88 21.16 17.64
CA GLN A 282 21.64 20.89 16.22
C GLN A 282 22.08 22.02 15.27
N GLY A 283 22.55 23.15 15.82
CA GLY A 283 23.18 24.22 15.08
C GLY A 283 24.22 25.00 15.88
N ALA A 284 24.87 25.97 15.22
CA ALA A 284 25.98 26.75 15.78
C ALA A 284 25.59 27.86 16.78
N TYR A 285 24.55 27.62 17.59
CA TYR A 285 24.00 28.57 18.56
C TYR A 285 24.22 28.14 20.01
N ASN A 286 24.09 29.09 20.95
CA ASN A 286 24.19 28.83 22.38
C ASN A 286 23.47 29.93 23.18
N GLY A 287 22.53 29.55 24.04
CA GLY A 287 21.77 30.45 24.92
C GLY A 287 20.57 31.16 24.26
N THR A 288 20.70 31.67 23.04
CA THR A 288 19.56 32.21 22.25
C THR A 288 19.80 31.96 20.76
N ALA A 289 18.75 31.65 20.00
CA ALA A 289 18.79 31.46 18.56
C ALA A 289 17.52 32.05 17.92
N THR A 290 17.57 32.42 16.64
CA THR A 290 16.43 32.80 15.81
C THR A 290 16.43 31.96 14.53
N TYR A 291 15.34 31.23 14.28
CA TYR A 291 15.18 30.44 13.07
C TYR A 291 15.07 31.34 11.83
N GLY A 292 15.63 30.93 10.69
CA GLY A 292 15.88 31.73 9.51
C GLY A 292 17.18 32.56 9.59
N THR A 293 18.05 32.33 10.58
CA THR A 293 19.28 33.10 10.80
C THR A 293 20.39 32.29 11.44
N ASP A 294 20.06 31.49 12.47
CA ASP A 294 21.07 30.82 13.31
C ASP A 294 21.12 29.29 13.10
N GLU A 295 20.10 28.70 12.48
CA GLU A 295 20.02 27.29 12.14
C GLU A 295 21.15 26.86 11.19
N THR A 296 21.60 25.62 11.34
CA THR A 296 22.59 25.02 10.42
C THR A 296 21.90 24.19 9.33
N PHE A 297 20.78 23.56 9.67
CA PHE A 297 19.98 22.76 8.75
C PHE A 297 18.57 23.33 8.66
N SER A 298 17.97 23.29 7.47
CA SER A 298 16.60 23.77 7.27
C SER A 298 15.61 22.99 8.14
N ASN A 299 15.78 21.70 8.33
CA ASN A 299 14.96 20.86 9.19
C ASN A 299 15.36 20.85 10.68
N ASP A 300 16.22 21.78 11.14
CA ASP A 300 16.55 21.95 12.56
C ASP A 300 15.31 22.40 13.36
N SER A 301 14.71 21.47 14.11
CA SER A 301 13.63 21.74 15.07
C SER A 301 13.46 20.60 16.07
N TRP A 302 12.64 20.83 17.09
CA TRP A 302 12.17 19.81 18.02
C TRP A 302 11.46 18.62 17.36
N GLN A 303 11.06 18.70 16.09
CA GLN A 303 10.51 17.54 15.40
C GLN A 303 11.57 16.45 15.18
N LEU A 304 12.83 16.82 14.93
CA LEU A 304 13.90 15.87 14.64
C LEU A 304 14.92 15.73 15.79
N SER A 305 15.10 16.77 16.62
CA SER A 305 16.04 16.73 17.73
C SER A 305 15.58 17.56 18.93
N VAL A 306 15.59 16.97 20.12
CA VAL A 306 15.41 17.68 21.40
C VAL A 306 16.56 18.66 21.68
N MET A 307 17.69 18.51 20.98
CA MET A 307 18.87 19.37 21.08
C MET A 307 18.72 20.69 20.29
N SER A 308 17.64 20.84 19.52
CA SER A 308 17.30 22.08 18.82
C SER A 308 16.78 23.17 19.78
N TYR A 309 16.99 24.43 19.41
CA TYR A 309 16.38 25.58 20.11
C TYR A 309 15.05 26.02 19.49
N PHE A 310 14.70 25.48 18.34
CA PHE A 310 13.51 25.86 17.58
C PHE A 310 12.42 24.84 17.81
N ASP A 311 11.24 25.31 18.23
CA ASP A 311 10.08 24.43 18.25
C ASP A 311 9.59 24.12 16.83
N GLN A 312 8.60 23.23 16.72
CA GLN A 312 8.08 22.79 15.43
C GLN A 312 7.47 23.94 14.61
N GLU A 313 6.93 24.99 15.26
CA GLU A 313 6.28 26.12 14.58
C GLU A 313 7.26 27.25 14.23
N ASP A 314 8.38 27.36 14.96
CA ASP A 314 9.49 28.25 14.60
C ASP A 314 10.08 27.87 13.22
N ASN A 315 10.17 26.57 12.95
CA ASN A 315 10.67 26.03 11.68
C ASN A 315 9.58 26.03 10.59
N TYR A 316 9.56 27.08 9.78
CA TYR A 316 8.58 27.22 8.70
C TYR A 316 8.87 26.38 7.44
N THR A 317 9.98 25.64 7.40
CA THR A 317 10.31 24.75 6.27
C THR A 317 9.73 23.35 6.45
N THR A 318 9.40 22.98 7.69
CA THR A 318 8.77 21.69 8.01
C THR A 318 7.34 21.92 8.47
N ASN A 319 6.39 21.17 7.91
CA ASN A 319 4.99 21.29 8.28
C ASN A 319 4.70 20.42 9.52
N ALA A 320 4.81 21.01 10.71
CA ALA A 320 4.58 20.31 11.97
C ALA A 320 3.87 21.20 12.98
N SER A 321 3.03 20.59 13.83
CA SER A 321 2.35 21.30 14.91
C SER A 321 3.25 21.38 16.14
N PHE A 322 3.12 22.47 16.90
CA PHE A 322 3.78 22.58 18.19
C PHE A 322 3.41 21.41 19.11
N GLY A 323 4.42 20.79 19.72
CA GLY A 323 4.25 19.76 20.72
C GLY A 323 5.46 19.69 21.65
N PHE A 324 5.21 19.57 22.97
CA PHE A 324 6.29 19.28 23.90
C PHE A 324 6.83 17.89 23.61
N VAL A 325 8.15 17.80 23.47
CA VAL A 325 8.84 16.55 23.19
C VAL A 325 8.86 15.70 24.46
N VAL A 326 8.30 14.49 24.38
CA VAL A 326 8.19 13.56 25.52
C VAL A 326 9.09 12.34 25.39
N THR A 327 9.85 12.20 24.31
CA THR A 327 10.89 11.17 24.10
C THR A 327 12.17 11.82 23.55
N THR A 328 13.22 11.05 23.34
CA THR A 328 14.26 11.45 22.37
C THR A 328 13.65 11.45 20.96
N MET A 329 14.16 12.30 20.06
CA MET A 329 13.68 12.39 18.68
C MET A 329 14.64 11.67 17.71
N MET A 330 14.26 11.51 16.45
CA MET A 330 14.96 10.64 15.49
C MET A 330 16.48 10.91 15.38
N ALA A 331 16.91 12.16 15.22
CA ALA A 331 18.33 12.49 15.11
C ALA A 331 19.08 12.26 16.44
N ASP A 332 18.40 12.48 17.58
CA ASP A 332 18.97 12.21 18.91
C ASP A 332 19.26 10.72 19.09
N ILE A 333 18.34 9.86 18.62
CA ILE A 333 18.42 8.40 18.70
C ILE A 333 19.62 7.89 17.89
N VAL A 334 19.75 8.33 16.64
CA VAL A 334 20.90 7.95 15.80
C VAL A 334 22.22 8.44 16.43
N ALA A 335 22.27 9.69 16.88
CA ALA A 335 23.47 10.28 17.47
C ALA A 335 23.90 9.55 18.75
N ILE A 336 22.97 9.22 19.65
CA ILE A 336 23.31 8.55 20.90
C ILE A 336 23.71 7.08 20.67
N GLN A 337 23.11 6.42 19.70
CA GLN A 337 23.51 5.07 19.28
C GLN A 337 24.89 5.05 18.63
N ASN A 338 25.27 6.10 17.90
CA ASN A 338 26.64 6.25 17.39
C ASN A 338 27.67 6.34 18.52
N LEU A 339 27.30 6.92 19.67
CA LEU A 339 28.19 7.04 20.84
C LEU A 339 28.22 5.78 21.72
N TYR A 340 27.07 5.13 21.94
CA TYR A 340 26.90 4.11 22.97
C TYR A 340 26.36 2.76 22.49
N GLY A 341 25.93 2.67 21.22
CA GLY A 341 25.25 1.51 20.65
C GLY A 341 23.75 1.48 20.98
N ALA A 342 22.98 0.75 20.17
CA ALA A 342 21.56 0.49 20.42
C ALA A 342 21.36 -0.43 21.63
N PRO A 343 20.21 -0.37 22.32
CA PRO A 343 19.89 -1.24 23.46
C PRO A 343 20.02 -2.73 23.12
N ASP A 344 20.24 -3.54 24.14
CA ASP A 344 20.32 -4.99 23.98
C ASP A 344 18.96 -5.68 24.14
N ALA A 345 18.97 -7.01 24.05
CA ALA A 345 17.76 -7.83 24.12
C ALA A 345 17.08 -7.85 25.51
N ASP A 346 17.67 -7.22 26.53
CA ASP A 346 17.04 -7.04 27.84
C ASP A 346 16.21 -5.74 27.92
N SER A 347 16.14 -4.95 26.82
CA SER A 347 15.27 -3.77 26.68
C SER A 347 13.79 -4.09 26.94
N GLU A 348 13.03 -3.13 27.50
CA GLU A 348 11.58 -3.23 27.69
C GLU A 348 10.83 -3.45 26.37
N THR A 349 11.39 -2.95 25.28
CA THR A 349 10.88 -3.03 23.90
C THR A 349 11.52 -4.18 23.09
N ALA A 350 12.07 -5.20 23.74
CA ALA A 350 12.63 -6.37 23.04
C ALA A 350 11.60 -7.50 22.81
N GLY A 351 10.34 -7.29 23.19
CA GLY A 351 9.21 -8.14 22.82
C GLY A 351 7.97 -7.32 22.53
N ASP A 352 6.83 -8.00 22.33
CA ASP A 352 5.57 -7.37 21.89
C ASP A 352 5.17 -6.16 22.75
N THR A 353 5.17 -4.99 22.10
CA THR A 353 4.91 -3.69 22.74
C THR A 353 3.66 -3.03 22.17
N THR A 354 2.78 -2.56 23.04
CA THR A 354 1.68 -1.66 22.64
C THR A 354 2.03 -0.22 22.99
N TRP A 355 2.11 0.63 21.97
CA TRP A 355 2.34 2.06 22.03
C TRP A 355 1.01 2.81 21.94
N GLY A 356 0.77 3.78 22.82
CA GLY A 356 -0.52 4.47 22.87
C GLY A 356 -1.49 3.82 23.87
N ALA A 357 -2.78 3.76 23.52
CA ALA A 357 -3.79 3.18 24.39
C ALA A 357 -3.46 1.71 24.73
N ASN A 358 -3.89 1.25 25.89
CA ASN A 358 -3.67 -0.09 26.43
C ASN A 358 -2.18 -0.50 26.49
N THR A 359 -1.27 0.47 26.65
CA THR A 359 0.17 0.22 26.57
C THR A 359 0.67 -0.90 27.50
N THR A 360 1.64 -1.67 27.02
CA THR A 360 2.32 -2.75 27.76
C THR A 360 3.58 -2.27 28.53
N LEU A 361 3.99 -1.01 28.35
CA LEU A 361 5.18 -0.39 28.93
C LEU A 361 5.01 -0.05 30.43
N THR A 362 4.62 -1.01 31.25
CA THR A 362 4.08 -0.78 32.60
C THR A 362 5.07 -0.28 33.66
N ASP A 363 6.38 -0.42 33.43
CA ASP A 363 7.42 0.06 34.34
C ASP A 363 8.13 1.32 33.80
N SER A 364 7.54 1.96 32.77
CA SER A 364 8.09 3.12 32.08
C SER A 364 7.26 4.38 32.29
N TYR A 365 7.90 5.55 32.28
CA TYR A 365 7.22 6.85 32.32
C TYR A 365 6.16 7.03 31.21
N LEU A 366 6.29 6.32 30.08
CA LEU A 366 5.30 6.35 29.00
C LEU A 366 3.96 5.74 29.42
N TYR A 367 3.93 4.83 30.40
CA TYR A 367 2.69 4.35 31.00
C TYR A 367 1.84 5.50 31.56
N ASP A 368 2.49 6.46 32.22
CA ASP A 368 1.81 7.62 32.78
C ASP A 368 1.33 8.58 31.67
N ILE A 369 2.08 8.69 30.56
CA ILE A 369 1.65 9.51 29.40
C ILE A 369 0.41 8.90 28.75
N PHE A 370 0.51 7.63 28.35
CA PHE A 370 -0.54 6.94 27.61
C PHE A 370 -1.77 6.66 28.48
N GLY A 371 -1.57 6.28 29.75
CA GLY A 371 -2.66 6.04 30.70
C GLY A 371 -3.44 7.29 31.10
N VAL A 372 -2.90 8.49 30.85
CA VAL A 372 -3.61 9.77 31.00
C VAL A 372 -4.38 10.14 29.74
N LEU A 373 -3.86 9.80 28.55
CA LEU A 373 -4.56 9.98 27.26
C LEU A 373 -5.86 9.16 27.18
N GLU A 374 -5.89 7.96 27.77
CA GLU A 374 -7.09 7.12 27.90
C GLU A 374 -8.19 7.72 28.80
N ARG A 375 -7.81 8.52 29.82
CA ARG A 375 -8.73 9.01 30.86
C ARG A 375 -9.19 10.43 30.56
N ARG A 376 -9.84 10.63 29.40
CA ARG A 376 -10.45 11.92 29.01
C ARG A 376 -11.51 12.49 29.99
N ASP A 377 -11.84 11.78 31.08
CA ASP A 377 -12.72 12.21 32.18
C ASP A 377 -12.00 12.62 33.51
N SER A 378 -10.66 12.67 33.56
CA SER A 378 -9.94 13.12 34.76
C SER A 378 -9.96 14.66 34.92
N PRO A 379 -10.27 15.20 36.11
CA PRO A 379 -10.29 16.66 36.35
C PRO A 379 -8.90 17.31 36.46
N ASP A 380 -7.79 16.54 36.40
CA ASP A 380 -6.41 17.06 36.37
C ASP A 380 -6.00 17.42 34.93
N ARG A 381 -6.47 18.57 34.45
CA ARG A 381 -6.08 19.18 33.17
C ARG A 381 -4.75 19.95 33.27
N ASP A 382 -3.66 19.22 33.52
CA ASP A 382 -2.30 19.69 33.17
C ASP A 382 -1.62 18.75 32.13
N SER A 383 -2.25 17.62 31.81
CA SER A 383 -1.84 16.66 30.77
C SER A 383 -2.45 16.92 29.38
N ALA A 384 -2.98 18.13 29.16
CA ALA A 384 -3.70 18.55 27.95
C ALA A 384 -2.85 19.40 26.99
N ASN A 385 -1.53 19.30 27.07
CA ASN A 385 -0.64 19.96 26.11
C ASN A 385 -0.42 19.06 24.89
N SER A 386 -0.27 19.67 23.71
CA SER A 386 0.20 18.98 22.51
C SER A 386 1.54 18.30 22.79
N MET A 387 1.69 17.05 22.37
CA MET A 387 2.90 16.26 22.59
C MET A 387 3.46 15.79 21.26
N ALA A 388 4.79 15.74 21.18
CA ALA A 388 5.53 15.12 20.09
C ALA A 388 6.39 13.98 20.65
N LEU A 389 6.46 12.86 19.93
CA LEU A 389 7.25 11.70 20.32
C LEU A 389 7.80 10.95 19.11
N THR A 390 8.81 10.13 19.35
CA THR A 390 9.32 9.13 18.41
C THR A 390 9.24 7.75 19.07
N ILE A 391 8.61 6.81 18.38
CA ILE A 391 8.57 5.40 18.74
C ILE A 391 9.92 4.79 18.37
N TYR A 392 10.56 4.13 19.34
CA TYR A 392 11.75 3.33 19.10
C TYR A 392 11.51 1.98 19.76
N ASP A 393 11.53 0.93 18.94
CA ASP A 393 11.30 -0.44 19.37
C ASP A 393 12.48 -1.33 18.92
N VAL A 394 12.85 -2.32 19.74
CA VAL A 394 14.03 -3.15 19.49
C VAL A 394 13.64 -4.39 18.68
N SER A 395 12.55 -5.04 19.07
CA SER A 395 12.01 -6.20 18.38
C SER A 395 10.71 -6.65 19.04
N GLY A 396 9.81 -7.22 18.26
CA GLY A 396 8.58 -7.77 18.81
C GLY A 396 7.56 -7.97 17.71
N THR A 397 6.32 -8.14 18.11
CA THR A 397 5.18 -7.81 17.26
C THR A 397 4.44 -6.67 17.94
N ASP A 398 4.59 -5.47 17.41
CA ASP A 398 4.30 -4.23 18.10
C ASP A 398 3.03 -3.59 17.55
N THR A 399 2.32 -2.86 18.40
CA THR A 399 1.03 -2.25 18.08
C THR A 399 1.05 -0.77 18.39
N LEU A 400 0.69 0.06 17.43
CA LEU A 400 0.28 1.44 17.66
C LEU A 400 -1.24 1.46 17.92
N ASP A 401 -1.65 1.73 19.15
CA ASP A 401 -3.06 1.79 19.55
C ASP A 401 -3.50 3.25 19.75
N LEU A 402 -4.27 3.73 18.77
CA LEU A 402 -4.90 5.04 18.70
C LEU A 402 -6.42 4.95 18.88
N SER A 403 -6.96 3.85 19.42
CA SER A 403 -8.41 3.56 19.44
C SER A 403 -9.29 4.61 20.12
N ASN A 404 -8.69 5.48 20.93
CA ASN A 404 -9.37 6.56 21.65
C ASN A 404 -9.41 7.89 20.86
N ASN A 405 -8.77 7.94 19.69
CA ASN A 405 -8.79 9.09 18.82
C ASN A 405 -10.11 9.17 18.06
N THR A 406 -10.52 10.40 17.78
CA THR A 406 -11.78 10.72 17.11
C THR A 406 -11.58 11.78 16.03
N THR A 407 -10.33 12.08 15.72
CA THR A 407 -9.89 13.02 14.68
C THR A 407 -9.47 12.20 13.49
N ALA A 408 -9.60 12.78 12.29
CA ALA A 408 -8.93 12.25 11.11
C ALA A 408 -7.42 12.32 11.34
N ASP A 409 -6.77 11.16 11.36
CA ASP A 409 -5.35 10.99 11.58
C ASP A 409 -4.67 10.52 10.26
N ARG A 410 -3.43 10.96 10.00
CA ARG A 410 -2.57 10.42 8.94
C ARG A 410 -1.53 9.54 9.60
N ILE A 411 -1.59 8.23 9.40
CA ILE A 411 -0.76 7.25 10.08
C ILE A 411 0.16 6.58 9.06
N ASP A 412 1.44 6.52 9.39
CA ASP A 412 2.49 5.95 8.55
C ASP A 412 3.33 5.01 9.43
N LEU A 413 3.29 3.71 9.13
CA LEU A 413 3.97 2.67 9.90
C LEU A 413 5.41 2.42 9.43
N ASN A 414 5.89 3.16 8.43
CA ASN A 414 7.28 3.08 7.98
C ASN A 414 8.21 3.77 8.99
N ASP A 415 9.44 3.28 9.11
CA ASP A 415 10.46 3.99 9.87
C ASP A 415 10.87 5.28 9.17
N GLU A 416 11.46 6.19 9.96
CA GLU A 416 11.83 7.54 9.52
C GLU A 416 10.67 8.39 8.97
N SER A 417 9.43 7.98 9.28
CA SER A 417 8.21 8.68 8.91
C SER A 417 7.58 9.40 10.11
N PHE A 418 6.72 10.38 9.81
CA PHE A 418 5.89 11.05 10.80
C PHE A 418 4.41 10.91 10.47
N SER A 419 3.62 10.72 11.53
CA SER A 419 2.17 10.64 11.52
C SER A 419 1.54 11.92 12.11
N ASP A 420 0.36 12.26 11.61
CA ASP A 420 -0.52 13.31 12.10
C ASP A 420 -1.56 12.67 13.01
N VAL A 421 -1.46 12.88 14.32
CA VAL A 421 -2.25 12.13 15.30
C VAL A 421 -2.96 13.09 16.27
N ALA A 422 -4.22 12.80 16.55
CA ALA A 422 -5.05 13.56 17.50
C ALA A 422 -5.24 15.05 17.11
N GLY A 423 -5.25 15.34 15.81
CA GLY A 423 -5.43 16.68 15.25
C GLY A 423 -4.18 17.57 15.26
N LEU A 424 -3.01 16.97 15.48
CA LEU A 424 -1.70 17.59 15.31
C LEU A 424 -1.05 17.03 14.04
N ILE A 425 -0.15 17.82 13.44
CA ILE A 425 0.61 17.44 12.25
C ILE A 425 2.03 17.04 12.67
N GLY A 426 2.51 15.90 12.18
CA GLY A 426 3.90 15.46 12.29
C GLY A 426 4.39 15.22 13.72
N ASN A 427 3.50 14.82 14.63
CA ASN A 427 3.79 14.75 16.06
C ASN A 427 4.17 13.34 16.56
N VAL A 428 3.94 12.29 15.77
CA VAL A 428 4.34 10.92 16.12
C VAL A 428 5.29 10.41 15.05
N GLY A 429 6.56 10.19 15.39
CA GLY A 429 7.55 9.61 14.49
C GLY A 429 7.85 8.14 14.79
N ILE A 430 8.38 7.41 13.82
CA ILE A 430 8.94 6.06 14.02
C ILE A 430 10.44 6.12 13.74
N ALA A 431 11.28 5.73 14.70
CA ALA A 431 12.73 5.80 14.58
C ALA A 431 13.25 4.78 13.56
N ARG A 432 14.38 5.11 12.91
CA ARG A 432 15.13 4.22 12.01
C ARG A 432 15.25 2.80 12.57
N GLY A 433 14.92 1.82 11.73
CA GLY A 433 15.02 0.39 12.04
C GLY A 433 13.95 -0.13 12.99
N THR A 434 13.00 0.70 13.42
CA THR A 434 11.82 0.25 14.20
C THR A 434 10.77 -0.28 13.23
N VAL A 435 10.22 -1.46 13.50
CA VAL A 435 9.10 -2.03 12.74
C VAL A 435 7.89 -2.06 13.65
N VAL A 436 6.76 -1.52 13.19
CA VAL A 436 5.48 -1.59 13.89
C VAL A 436 4.53 -2.39 13.02
N GLU A 437 4.13 -3.58 13.47
CA GLU A 437 3.32 -4.50 12.67
C GLU A 437 1.83 -4.21 12.75
N ASN A 438 1.33 -3.65 13.86
CA ASN A 438 -0.11 -3.55 14.08
C ASN A 438 -0.56 -2.12 14.34
N LEU A 439 -1.76 -1.80 13.89
CA LEU A 439 -2.42 -0.53 14.12
C LEU A 439 -3.86 -0.77 14.58
N ILE A 440 -4.26 -0.04 15.62
CA ILE A 440 -5.67 0.14 16.00
C ILE A 440 -5.96 1.63 15.90
N ALA A 441 -6.58 2.07 14.82
CA ALA A 441 -6.92 3.45 14.57
C ALA A 441 -8.25 3.86 15.26
N GLY A 442 -8.61 5.13 15.09
CA GLY A 442 -9.63 5.79 15.89
C GLY A 442 -11.04 5.68 15.30
N SER A 443 -11.88 6.66 15.62
CA SER A 443 -13.17 6.86 14.96
C SER A 443 -13.13 8.03 13.95
N GLY A 444 -11.94 8.38 13.48
CA GLY A 444 -11.70 9.46 12.51
C GLY A 444 -11.88 8.96 11.09
N ASN A 445 -11.79 9.85 10.10
CA ASN A 445 -11.59 9.41 8.72
C ASN A 445 -10.09 9.42 8.48
N ASP A 446 -9.47 8.28 8.62
CA ASP A 446 -8.03 8.13 8.77
C ASP A 446 -7.38 7.77 7.43
N THR A 447 -6.16 8.24 7.20
CA THR A 447 -5.32 7.78 6.08
C THR A 447 -4.19 6.96 6.66
N ILE A 448 -4.08 5.70 6.27
CA ILE A 448 -3.19 4.71 6.86
C ILE A 448 -2.27 4.15 5.79
N THR A 449 -0.97 4.23 6.04
CA THR A 449 0.06 3.54 5.26
C THR A 449 0.72 2.50 6.15
N GLY A 450 0.63 1.22 5.77
CA GLY A 450 1.41 0.15 6.38
C GLY A 450 2.86 0.16 5.93
N ASN A 451 3.56 -0.96 6.09
CA ASN A 451 4.98 -1.10 5.76
C ASN A 451 5.24 -2.41 5.00
N GLU A 452 6.47 -2.93 5.04
CA GLU A 452 6.84 -4.17 4.36
C GLU A 452 6.61 -5.44 5.20
N ALA A 453 6.18 -5.28 6.45
CA ALA A 453 5.90 -6.41 7.35
C ALA A 453 4.43 -6.79 7.25
N ASP A 454 4.12 -8.05 7.59
CA ASP A 454 2.73 -8.53 7.72
C ASP A 454 1.98 -7.67 8.75
N ASN A 455 1.13 -6.75 8.27
CA ASN A 455 0.44 -5.78 9.10
C ASN A 455 -0.94 -6.27 9.56
N GLN A 456 -1.31 -5.95 10.80
CA GLN A 456 -2.71 -6.04 11.24
C GLN A 456 -3.28 -4.65 11.50
N ILE A 457 -4.20 -4.23 10.63
CA ILE A 457 -4.74 -2.87 10.63
C ILE A 457 -6.23 -2.92 10.96
N GLN A 458 -6.63 -2.33 12.09
CA GLN A 458 -8.02 -2.02 12.41
C GLN A 458 -8.23 -0.52 12.20
N ALA A 459 -8.87 -0.13 11.10
CA ALA A 459 -9.06 1.27 10.73
C ALA A 459 -10.07 1.98 11.65
N GLY A 460 -11.11 1.24 12.09
CA GLY A 460 -11.98 1.67 13.17
C GLY A 460 -13.34 2.11 12.65
N ALA A 461 -13.73 3.35 12.88
CA ALA A 461 -14.97 3.86 12.30
C ALA A 461 -14.67 5.17 11.61
N GLY A 462 -15.33 5.47 10.50
CA GLY A 462 -14.89 6.53 9.63
C GLY A 462 -14.93 6.04 8.19
N SER A 463 -14.67 6.96 7.26
CA SER A 463 -14.33 6.57 5.90
C SER A 463 -12.83 6.67 5.77
N ASP A 464 -12.17 5.53 5.79
CA ASP A 464 -10.73 5.41 5.91
C ASP A 464 -10.09 5.10 4.54
N GLU A 465 -8.86 5.56 4.33
CA GLU A 465 -8.03 5.23 3.17
C GLU A 465 -6.80 4.46 3.64
N ILE A 466 -6.71 3.19 3.28
CA ILE A 466 -5.68 2.26 3.74
C ILE A 466 -4.87 1.74 2.55
N ALA A 467 -3.55 1.91 2.61
CA ALA A 467 -2.59 1.20 1.79
C ALA A 467 -1.76 0.30 2.72
N ALA A 468 -2.01 -1.01 2.71
CA ALA A 468 -1.37 -1.96 3.62
C ALA A 468 0.11 -2.16 3.29
N GLY A 469 0.45 -2.19 2.00
CA GLY A 469 1.83 -2.11 1.54
C GLY A 469 2.32 -3.44 1.00
N ALA A 470 3.37 -3.99 1.59
CA ALA A 470 3.86 -5.32 1.24
C ALA A 470 3.87 -6.20 2.49
N GLY A 471 3.74 -7.51 2.31
CA GLY A 471 3.58 -8.42 3.43
C GLY A 471 2.28 -9.19 3.30
N HIS A 472 2.00 -10.06 4.25
CA HIS A 472 0.71 -10.77 4.34
C HIS A 472 -0.20 -10.03 5.31
N ASP A 473 -0.95 -9.07 4.77
CA ASP A 473 -1.66 -8.09 5.59
C ASP A 473 -3.07 -8.56 5.96
N SER A 474 -3.55 -8.11 7.11
CA SER A 474 -4.91 -8.32 7.58
C SER A 474 -5.53 -6.97 7.93
N VAL A 475 -6.48 -6.53 7.12
CA VAL A 475 -7.06 -5.19 7.20
C VAL A 475 -8.56 -5.27 7.45
N TRP A 476 -9.04 -4.50 8.42
CA TRP A 476 -10.45 -4.31 8.74
C TRP A 476 -10.80 -2.82 8.64
N GLY A 477 -11.64 -2.44 7.66
CA GLY A 477 -12.18 -1.08 7.50
C GLY A 477 -13.16 -0.72 8.63
N ALA A 478 -14.08 -1.64 8.89
CA ALA A 478 -15.12 -1.55 9.91
C ALA A 478 -16.31 -0.65 9.54
N ALA A 479 -16.47 0.54 10.12
CA ALA A 479 -17.73 1.29 9.95
C ALA A 479 -17.56 2.58 9.17
N GLY A 480 -18.06 2.60 7.94
CA GLY A 480 -18.08 3.72 7.01
C GLY A 480 -17.60 3.25 5.65
N ASN A 481 -17.48 4.16 4.69
CA ASN A 481 -17.10 3.79 3.33
C ASN A 481 -15.57 3.84 3.22
N ASP A 482 -14.94 2.68 3.23
CA ASP A 482 -13.49 2.52 3.32
C ASP A 482 -12.87 2.18 1.95
N SER A 483 -11.63 2.60 1.75
CA SER A 483 -10.82 2.26 0.58
C SER A 483 -9.58 1.51 1.03
N ILE A 484 -9.48 0.23 0.71
CA ILE A 484 -8.42 -0.68 1.17
C ILE A 484 -7.65 -1.22 -0.04
N ASP A 485 -6.34 -0.97 -0.09
CA ASP A 485 -5.39 -1.63 -1.01
C ASP A 485 -4.45 -2.54 -0.20
N GLY A 486 -4.52 -3.85 -0.44
CA GLY A 486 -3.64 -4.85 0.19
C GLY A 486 -2.20 -4.74 -0.30
N GLY A 487 -2.02 -4.39 -1.58
CA GLY A 487 -0.70 -4.25 -2.17
C GLY A 487 -0.06 -5.59 -2.55
N ALA A 488 1.08 -5.91 -1.95
CA ALA A 488 1.88 -7.07 -2.35
C ALA A 488 1.96 -8.14 -1.27
N GLY A 489 1.36 -9.29 -1.54
CA GLY A 489 1.40 -10.45 -0.67
C GLY A 489 0.03 -11.08 -0.61
N ALA A 490 -0.12 -12.17 0.14
CA ALA A 490 -1.42 -12.84 0.25
C ALA A 490 -2.18 -12.21 1.42
N ASP A 491 -3.15 -11.36 1.11
CA ASP A 491 -3.79 -10.45 2.04
C ASP A 491 -5.21 -10.87 2.41
N SER A 492 -5.70 -10.37 3.55
CA SER A 492 -7.07 -10.55 4.02
C SER A 492 -7.71 -9.19 4.27
N LEU A 493 -8.60 -8.78 3.37
CA LEU A 493 -9.24 -7.46 3.39
C LEU A 493 -10.73 -7.59 3.72
N VAL A 494 -11.20 -6.84 4.71
CA VAL A 494 -12.60 -6.85 5.17
C VAL A 494 -13.14 -5.43 5.29
N GLY A 495 -14.15 -5.08 4.48
CA GLY A 495 -14.84 -3.78 4.52
C GLY A 495 -15.72 -3.64 5.76
N GLN A 496 -16.63 -4.60 5.97
CA GLN A 496 -17.65 -4.67 7.03
C GLN A 496 -18.91 -3.86 6.74
N SER A 497 -18.99 -2.56 7.07
CA SER A 497 -20.25 -1.83 6.94
C SER A 497 -20.05 -0.48 6.30
N GLY A 498 -20.72 -0.24 5.17
CA GLY A 498 -20.52 0.93 4.35
C GLY A 498 -20.41 0.51 2.90
N ASP A 499 -20.37 1.47 1.96
CA ASP A 499 -20.06 1.12 0.56
C ASP A 499 -18.53 1.17 0.39
N ASP A 500 -17.87 0.01 0.44
CA ASP A 500 -16.42 -0.14 0.53
C ASP A 500 -15.75 -0.39 -0.83
N THR A 501 -14.47 -0.09 -0.94
CA THR A 501 -13.64 -0.40 -2.10
C THR A 501 -12.41 -1.18 -1.68
N LEU A 502 -12.28 -2.42 -2.16
CA LEU A 502 -11.21 -3.35 -1.79
C LEU A 502 -10.39 -3.76 -3.02
N PHE A 503 -9.07 -3.67 -2.94
CA PHE A 503 -8.12 -4.13 -3.95
C PHE A 503 -7.14 -5.13 -3.35
N GLY A 504 -7.18 -6.40 -3.78
CA GLY A 504 -6.20 -7.43 -3.38
C GLY A 504 -4.84 -7.22 -4.04
N SER A 505 -4.85 -6.67 -5.26
CA SER A 505 -3.66 -6.35 -6.05
C SER A 505 -2.91 -7.59 -6.55
N SER A 506 -2.04 -8.21 -5.75
CA SER A 506 -1.24 -9.34 -6.23
C SER A 506 -1.02 -10.43 -5.20
N SER A 507 -1.06 -11.68 -5.66
CA SER A 507 -1.00 -12.94 -4.91
C SER A 507 -2.40 -13.51 -4.67
N THR A 508 -2.55 -14.42 -3.72
CA THR A 508 -3.84 -15.07 -3.44
C THR A 508 -4.47 -14.34 -2.28
N ASP A 509 -5.51 -13.57 -2.56
CA ASP A 509 -6.12 -12.67 -1.60
C ASP A 509 -7.51 -13.14 -1.16
N LEU A 510 -7.88 -12.75 0.04
CA LEU A 510 -9.22 -12.92 0.59
C LEU A 510 -9.88 -11.56 0.74
N LEU A 511 -10.91 -11.28 -0.05
CA LEU A 511 -11.67 -10.04 0.00
C LEU A 511 -13.10 -10.29 0.50
N ARG A 512 -13.60 -9.41 1.36
CA ARG A 512 -14.95 -9.47 1.93
C ARG A 512 -15.54 -8.07 2.07
N GLY A 513 -16.60 -7.77 1.32
CA GLY A 513 -17.34 -6.51 1.40
C GLY A 513 -18.21 -6.43 2.65
N ASP A 514 -19.00 -7.48 2.88
CA ASP A 514 -20.00 -7.63 3.96
C ASP A 514 -21.27 -6.77 3.76
N GLU A 515 -21.54 -5.70 4.50
CA GLU A 515 -22.76 -4.88 4.39
C GLU A 515 -22.52 -3.61 3.58
N GLY A 516 -23.03 -3.51 2.35
CA GLY A 516 -22.69 -2.38 1.49
C GLY A 516 -23.02 -2.57 0.02
N ASN A 517 -22.91 -1.54 -0.80
CA ASN A 517 -22.73 -1.75 -2.24
C ASN A 517 -21.24 -1.61 -2.53
N ASP A 518 -20.53 -2.73 -2.48
CA ASP A 518 -19.09 -2.76 -2.42
C ASP A 518 -18.46 -2.88 -3.82
N SER A 519 -17.22 -2.41 -3.95
CA SER A 519 -16.40 -2.54 -5.15
C SER A 519 -15.17 -3.36 -4.84
N LEU A 520 -15.14 -4.63 -5.26
CA LEU A 520 -14.08 -5.58 -4.94
C LEU A 520 -13.28 -5.94 -6.19
N THR A 521 -11.96 -5.84 -6.10
CA THR A 521 -11.04 -6.23 -7.17
C THR A 521 -9.98 -7.19 -6.62
N GLY A 522 -9.96 -8.43 -7.10
CA GLY A 522 -8.98 -9.44 -6.71
C GLY A 522 -7.59 -9.06 -7.19
N GLY A 523 -7.36 -9.17 -8.50
CA GLY A 523 -6.13 -8.71 -9.13
C GLY A 523 -5.42 -9.85 -9.84
N THR A 524 -4.20 -10.17 -9.41
CA THR A 524 -3.48 -11.32 -9.98
C THR A 524 -3.28 -12.39 -8.93
N GLY A 525 -3.60 -13.64 -9.26
CA GLY A 525 -3.41 -14.78 -8.36
C GLY A 525 -4.76 -15.41 -8.04
N ASP A 526 -4.75 -16.55 -7.36
CA ASP A 526 -5.98 -17.31 -7.16
C ASP A 526 -6.76 -16.69 -6.00
N ASP A 527 -7.74 -15.82 -6.27
CA ASP A 527 -8.41 -15.01 -5.25
C ASP A 527 -9.71 -15.62 -4.74
N THR A 528 -10.09 -15.28 -3.51
CA THR A 528 -11.42 -15.59 -2.95
C THR A 528 -12.14 -14.30 -2.56
N ILE A 529 -13.28 -14.04 -3.20
CA ILE A 529 -14.02 -12.79 -3.04
C ILE A 529 -15.45 -13.07 -2.56
N TYR A 530 -15.89 -12.35 -1.53
CA TYR A 530 -17.26 -12.34 -1.03
C TYR A 530 -17.80 -10.90 -1.11
N GLY A 531 -18.84 -10.66 -1.93
CA GLY A 531 -19.53 -9.37 -1.97
C GLY A 531 -20.24 -9.11 -0.64
N GLY A 532 -21.26 -9.91 -0.35
CA GLY A 532 -21.94 -9.88 0.95
C GLY A 532 -23.41 -9.52 0.80
N SER A 533 -23.80 -8.34 1.22
CA SER A 533 -25.20 -7.88 1.15
C SER A 533 -25.26 -6.47 0.60
N GLY A 534 -26.12 -6.26 -0.39
CA GLY A 534 -26.21 -5.04 -1.19
C GLY A 534 -25.85 -5.34 -2.64
N ASN A 535 -25.76 -4.32 -3.49
CA ASN A 535 -25.50 -4.57 -4.91
C ASN A 535 -24.03 -4.35 -5.21
N ASP A 536 -23.27 -5.44 -5.28
CA ASP A 536 -21.81 -5.40 -5.33
C ASP A 536 -21.30 -5.37 -6.77
N THR A 537 -20.10 -4.81 -6.93
CA THR A 537 -19.35 -4.81 -8.19
C THR A 537 -18.04 -5.54 -7.98
N ILE A 538 -17.89 -6.71 -8.62
CA ILE A 538 -16.76 -7.62 -8.39
C ILE A 538 -15.98 -7.85 -9.69
N PHE A 539 -14.66 -7.66 -9.61
CA PHE A 539 -13.69 -7.96 -10.67
C PHE A 539 -12.56 -8.84 -10.11
N SER A 540 -12.60 -10.16 -10.29
CA SER A 540 -11.50 -11.01 -9.81
C SER A 540 -10.25 -10.94 -10.71
N ASN A 541 -10.46 -10.72 -12.01
CA ASN A 541 -9.49 -10.43 -13.08
C ASN A 541 -8.74 -11.62 -13.65
N THR A 542 -7.75 -12.19 -12.97
CA THR A 542 -6.87 -13.19 -13.60
C THR A 542 -6.47 -14.31 -12.64
N ALA A 543 -6.29 -15.51 -13.20
CA ALA A 543 -5.94 -16.76 -12.53
C ALA A 543 -7.18 -17.55 -12.08
N LEU A 544 -7.07 -18.44 -11.09
CA LEU A 544 -8.19 -19.30 -10.69
C LEU A 544 -8.94 -18.66 -9.53
N ASP A 545 -10.05 -18.00 -9.82
CA ASP A 545 -10.78 -17.24 -8.80
C ASP A 545 -12.02 -17.97 -8.29
N THR A 546 -12.38 -17.66 -7.04
CA THR A 546 -13.64 -18.09 -6.42
C THR A 546 -14.41 -16.86 -5.94
N VAL A 547 -15.58 -16.61 -6.52
CA VAL A 547 -16.40 -15.43 -6.23
C VAL A 547 -17.79 -15.82 -5.74
N TYR A 548 -18.23 -15.18 -4.67
CA TYR A 548 -19.60 -15.22 -4.16
C TYR A 548 -20.17 -13.80 -4.17
N GLY A 549 -21.27 -13.56 -4.88
CA GLY A 549 -21.97 -12.28 -4.95
C GLY A 549 -22.61 -11.95 -3.60
N GLY A 550 -23.61 -12.73 -3.21
CA GLY A 550 -24.26 -12.61 -1.92
C GLY A 550 -25.74 -12.27 -2.05
N ASP A 551 -26.29 -11.52 -1.09
CA ASP A 551 -27.65 -10.98 -1.20
C ASP A 551 -27.60 -9.66 -1.97
N GLY A 552 -28.15 -9.55 -3.18
CA GLY A 552 -27.86 -8.35 -3.98
C GLY A 552 -28.48 -8.27 -5.35
N HIS A 553 -27.94 -7.38 -6.16
CA HIS A 553 -28.11 -7.34 -7.61
C HIS A 553 -26.72 -7.09 -8.15
N ASP A 554 -25.94 -8.15 -8.21
CA ASP A 554 -24.49 -8.04 -8.30
C ASP A 554 -24.03 -8.00 -9.74
N TYR A 555 -22.94 -7.26 -9.95
CA TYR A 555 -22.23 -7.24 -11.21
C TYR A 555 -20.88 -7.93 -11.01
N ILE A 556 -20.71 -9.09 -11.63
CA ILE A 556 -19.53 -9.93 -11.46
C ILE A 556 -18.84 -10.16 -12.81
N SER A 557 -17.53 -9.93 -12.86
CA SER A 557 -16.69 -10.31 -14.00
C SER A 557 -15.45 -11.03 -13.50
N SER A 558 -15.35 -12.34 -13.74
CA SER A 558 -14.24 -13.14 -13.22
C SER A 558 -12.95 -13.01 -14.03
N GLY A 559 -13.04 -12.88 -15.36
CA GLY A 559 -11.88 -12.49 -16.17
C GLY A 559 -11.14 -13.67 -16.80
N ASP A 560 -9.81 -13.63 -16.85
CA ASP A 560 -9.04 -14.68 -17.49
C ASP A 560 -8.69 -15.78 -16.47
N GLY A 561 -9.23 -16.98 -16.61
CA GLY A 561 -9.13 -17.94 -15.51
C GLY A 561 -9.74 -19.29 -15.77
N VAL A 562 -10.02 -20.02 -14.70
CA VAL A 562 -10.93 -21.18 -14.69
C VAL A 562 -11.74 -20.95 -13.43
N ASP A 563 -12.77 -20.15 -13.54
CA ASP A 563 -13.32 -19.49 -12.37
C ASP A 563 -14.55 -20.21 -11.82
N TYR A 564 -14.78 -20.06 -10.52
CA TYR A 564 -16.03 -20.41 -9.88
C TYR A 564 -16.73 -19.12 -9.46
N VAL A 565 -17.95 -18.91 -9.93
CA VAL A 565 -18.77 -17.75 -9.58
C VAL A 565 -20.17 -18.19 -9.16
N ASP A 566 -20.62 -17.73 -8.00
CA ASP A 566 -21.96 -17.95 -7.47
C ASP A 566 -22.60 -16.60 -7.11
N GLY A 567 -23.64 -16.18 -7.83
CA GLY A 567 -24.38 -14.95 -7.56
C GLY A 567 -25.15 -14.99 -6.23
N GLU A 568 -25.53 -16.20 -5.80
CA GLU A 568 -26.36 -16.47 -4.63
C GLU A 568 -27.78 -15.88 -4.72
N GLY A 569 -27.99 -14.64 -4.28
CA GLY A 569 -29.32 -14.09 -4.05
C GLY A 569 -29.57 -12.80 -4.82
N GLY A 570 -30.67 -12.76 -5.55
CA GLY A 570 -31.13 -11.61 -6.30
C GLY A 570 -30.83 -11.72 -7.78
N ASN A 571 -31.02 -10.62 -8.50
CA ASN A 571 -30.91 -10.59 -9.96
C ASN A 571 -29.51 -10.12 -10.39
N ASP A 572 -28.66 -11.07 -10.75
CA ASP A 572 -27.24 -10.86 -10.94
C ASP A 572 -26.85 -10.80 -12.42
N THR A 573 -25.71 -10.17 -12.70
CA THR A 573 -25.08 -10.16 -14.02
C THR A 573 -23.66 -10.69 -13.92
N ILE A 574 -23.42 -11.87 -14.51
CA ILE A 574 -22.17 -12.62 -14.36
C ILE A 574 -21.49 -12.80 -15.71
N TYR A 575 -20.21 -12.41 -15.80
CA TYR A 575 -19.35 -12.64 -16.96
C TYR A 575 -18.16 -13.54 -16.59
N GLY A 576 -18.08 -14.74 -17.19
CA GLY A 576 -16.93 -15.65 -17.06
C GLY A 576 -15.69 -15.09 -17.76
N ARG A 577 -15.85 -14.69 -19.03
CA ARG A 577 -14.81 -14.12 -19.92
C ARG A 577 -13.96 -15.21 -20.56
N SER A 578 -12.69 -15.38 -20.18
CA SER A 578 -11.80 -16.32 -20.86
C SER A 578 -11.49 -17.44 -19.89
N GLY A 579 -11.89 -18.67 -20.16
CA GLY A 579 -11.70 -19.69 -19.14
C GLY A 579 -12.54 -20.91 -19.35
N TRP A 580 -12.45 -21.86 -18.43
CA TRP A 580 -13.45 -22.94 -18.35
C TRP A 580 -14.24 -22.69 -17.09
N ASP A 581 -15.24 -21.83 -17.18
CA ASP A 581 -15.83 -21.19 -16.00
C ASP A 581 -17.05 -21.97 -15.52
N SER A 582 -17.30 -21.91 -14.22
CA SER A 582 -18.52 -22.42 -13.59
C SER A 582 -19.30 -21.26 -12.99
N LEU A 583 -20.40 -20.88 -13.65
CA LEU A 583 -21.22 -19.73 -13.32
C LEU A 583 -22.59 -20.19 -12.79
N PHE A 584 -22.93 -19.76 -11.59
CA PHE A 584 -24.22 -20.02 -10.93
C PHE A 584 -24.92 -18.68 -10.66
N GLY A 585 -26.14 -18.49 -11.15
CA GLY A 585 -26.95 -17.30 -10.91
C GLY A 585 -27.52 -17.30 -9.49
N GLY A 586 -28.18 -18.40 -9.11
CA GLY A 586 -28.74 -18.57 -7.77
C GLY A 586 -30.23 -18.32 -7.78
N ALA A 587 -30.70 -17.35 -6.99
CA ALA A 587 -32.12 -17.06 -6.85
C ALA A 587 -32.46 -15.64 -7.34
N GLY A 588 -33.11 -15.50 -8.47
CA GLY A 588 -33.51 -14.22 -9.06
C GLY A 588 -33.62 -14.34 -10.56
N ASP A 589 -33.92 -13.24 -11.25
CA ASP A 589 -33.88 -13.25 -12.72
C ASP A 589 -32.47 -12.83 -13.18
N ASP A 590 -31.61 -13.81 -13.49
CA ASP A 590 -30.17 -13.62 -13.69
C ASP A 590 -29.75 -13.48 -15.16
N SER A 591 -28.55 -12.94 -15.38
CA SER A 591 -27.93 -12.81 -16.71
C SER A 591 -26.50 -13.36 -16.72
N LEU A 592 -26.31 -14.53 -17.33
CA LEU A 592 -25.03 -15.25 -17.33
C LEU A 592 -24.38 -15.24 -18.73
N PHE A 593 -23.09 -14.92 -18.77
CA PHE A 593 -22.28 -14.84 -19.99
C PHE A 593 -20.98 -15.67 -19.84
N GLY A 594 -20.90 -16.86 -20.45
CA GLY A 594 -19.69 -17.70 -20.41
C GLY A 594 -18.54 -17.06 -21.18
N SER A 595 -18.79 -16.74 -22.46
CA SER A 595 -17.88 -16.06 -23.40
C SER A 595 -16.90 -17.00 -24.11
N GLU A 596 -15.66 -17.17 -23.66
CA GLU A 596 -14.65 -18.01 -24.33
C GLU A 596 -14.27 -19.21 -23.47
N GLY A 597 -14.58 -20.42 -23.95
CA GLY A 597 -14.12 -21.69 -23.40
C GLY A 597 -15.26 -22.65 -23.11
N ASP A 598 -14.96 -23.82 -22.54
CA ASP A 598 -15.96 -24.86 -22.29
C ASP A 598 -16.62 -24.58 -20.93
N ASP A 599 -17.72 -23.82 -20.92
CA ASP A 599 -18.29 -23.27 -19.70
C ASP A 599 -19.47 -24.09 -19.15
N LEU A 600 -19.67 -24.02 -17.83
CA LEU A 600 -20.84 -24.51 -17.12
C LEU A 600 -21.66 -23.34 -16.60
N LEU A 601 -22.88 -23.16 -17.10
CA LEU A 601 -23.79 -22.11 -16.66
C LEU A 601 -25.05 -22.72 -16.01
N ASN A 602 -25.45 -22.19 -14.87
CA ASN A 602 -26.63 -22.62 -14.13
C ASN A 602 -27.40 -21.40 -13.62
N GLY A 603 -28.66 -21.23 -14.05
CA GLY A 603 -29.50 -20.09 -13.66
C GLY A 603 -29.98 -20.24 -12.24
N GLY A 604 -30.86 -21.20 -12.00
CA GLY A 604 -31.32 -21.55 -10.66
C GLY A 604 -32.81 -21.29 -10.53
N ASP A 605 -33.22 -20.49 -9.55
CA ASP A 605 -34.63 -20.10 -9.38
C ASP A 605 -34.86 -18.73 -10.06
N GLY A 606 -35.72 -18.64 -11.07
CA GLY A 606 -36.13 -17.37 -11.67
C GLY A 606 -36.17 -17.42 -13.20
N ASN A 607 -36.40 -16.28 -13.86
CA ASN A 607 -36.44 -16.25 -15.33
C ASN A 607 -35.10 -15.73 -15.85
N ASP A 608 -34.25 -16.67 -16.24
CA ASP A 608 -32.85 -16.40 -16.49
C ASP A 608 -32.54 -16.18 -17.98
N TRP A 609 -31.48 -15.42 -18.22
CA TRP A 609 -30.98 -15.15 -19.56
C TRP A 609 -29.52 -15.59 -19.67
N PHE A 610 -29.20 -16.37 -20.71
CA PHE A 610 -27.86 -16.93 -20.90
C PHE A 610 -27.29 -16.60 -22.26
N SER A 611 -25.98 -16.35 -22.31
CA SER A 611 -25.17 -16.41 -23.52
C SER A 611 -23.93 -17.24 -23.25
N ALA A 612 -23.95 -18.51 -23.65
CA ALA A 612 -22.90 -19.47 -23.36
C ALA A 612 -21.57 -19.06 -24.02
N GLY A 613 -21.57 -18.87 -25.33
CA GLY A 613 -20.52 -18.09 -26.00
C GLY A 613 -19.83 -18.88 -27.10
N SER A 614 -18.60 -19.32 -26.84
CA SER A 614 -17.81 -20.07 -27.81
C SER A 614 -17.14 -21.26 -27.17
N ALA A 615 -17.07 -22.36 -27.93
CA ALA A 615 -16.56 -23.68 -27.52
C ALA A 615 -17.69 -24.57 -27.00
N TRP A 616 -17.43 -25.56 -26.14
CA TRP A 616 -18.45 -26.56 -25.79
C TRP A 616 -19.06 -26.28 -24.44
N ASP A 617 -20.26 -25.70 -24.45
CA ASP A 617 -20.90 -25.21 -23.24
C ASP A 617 -21.97 -26.16 -22.71
N THR A 618 -22.18 -26.13 -21.39
CA THR A 618 -23.32 -26.79 -20.73
C THR A 618 -24.14 -25.75 -19.97
N VAL A 619 -25.42 -25.63 -20.30
CA VAL A 619 -26.32 -24.61 -19.74
C VAL A 619 -27.56 -25.26 -19.14
N PHE A 620 -27.88 -24.89 -17.89
CA PHE A 620 -29.07 -25.29 -17.16
C PHE A 620 -29.88 -24.05 -16.75
N GLY A 621 -31.11 -23.90 -17.26
CA GLY A 621 -32.05 -22.87 -16.80
C GLY A 621 -32.54 -23.15 -15.38
N ASN A 622 -33.09 -24.36 -15.19
CA ASN A 622 -33.73 -24.86 -13.98
C ASN A 622 -35.16 -24.33 -13.78
N ASP A 623 -35.48 -23.64 -12.69
CA ASP A 623 -36.87 -23.30 -12.34
C ASP A 623 -37.22 -21.90 -12.86
N GLY A 624 -38.09 -21.79 -13.87
CA GLY A 624 -38.61 -20.52 -14.38
C GLY A 624 -38.68 -20.50 -15.89
N ASN A 625 -39.00 -19.33 -16.49
CA ASN A 625 -39.13 -19.24 -17.95
C ASN A 625 -37.84 -18.65 -18.55
N ASP A 626 -36.95 -19.53 -18.99
CA ASP A 626 -35.58 -19.17 -19.30
C ASP A 626 -35.35 -18.91 -20.78
N THR A 627 -34.33 -18.11 -21.09
CA THR A 627 -33.86 -17.90 -22.46
C THR A 627 -32.38 -18.24 -22.59
N LEU A 628 -32.09 -19.36 -23.27
CA LEU A 628 -30.75 -19.91 -23.41
C LEU A 628 -30.22 -19.73 -24.84
N TYR A 629 -29.02 -19.16 -24.97
CA TYR A 629 -28.27 -19.10 -26.22
C TYR A 629 -26.95 -19.87 -26.10
N GLY A 630 -26.79 -20.98 -26.81
CA GLY A 630 -25.52 -21.73 -26.92
C GLY A 630 -24.46 -20.96 -27.71
N ASN A 631 -24.91 -20.28 -28.78
CA ASN A 631 -24.08 -19.47 -29.68
C ASN A 631 -23.15 -20.31 -30.58
N PHE A 632 -21.86 -20.43 -30.29
CA PHE A 632 -20.90 -21.11 -31.15
C PHE A 632 -20.33 -22.34 -30.44
N GLY A 633 -20.65 -23.55 -30.88
CA GLY A 633 -20.19 -24.66 -30.08
C GLY A 633 -20.68 -26.01 -30.48
N SER A 634 -20.82 -26.90 -29.54
CA SER A 634 -21.59 -28.14 -29.70
C SER A 634 -22.17 -28.36 -28.32
N ASP A 635 -23.25 -27.62 -28.08
CA ASP A 635 -23.62 -27.20 -26.73
C ASP A 635 -24.70 -28.11 -26.16
N VAL A 636 -24.77 -28.18 -24.83
CA VAL A 636 -25.81 -28.91 -24.12
C VAL A 636 -26.66 -27.91 -23.36
N LEU A 637 -27.91 -27.74 -23.79
CA LEU A 637 -28.87 -26.80 -23.21
C LEU A 637 -30.03 -27.58 -22.58
N SER A 638 -30.37 -27.25 -21.34
CA SER A 638 -31.55 -27.75 -20.64
C SER A 638 -32.35 -26.57 -20.10
N GLY A 639 -33.60 -26.41 -20.53
CA GLY A 639 -34.54 -25.40 -20.03
C GLY A 639 -34.86 -25.65 -18.56
N GLY A 640 -35.55 -26.75 -18.27
CA GLY A 640 -35.88 -27.12 -16.90
C GLY A 640 -37.39 -27.09 -16.70
N ALA A 641 -37.88 -26.39 -15.69
CA ALA A 641 -39.30 -26.26 -15.42
C ALA A 641 -39.78 -24.86 -15.76
N GLY A 642 -40.64 -24.72 -16.78
CA GLY A 642 -41.21 -23.44 -17.18
C GLY A 642 -41.53 -23.39 -18.67
N GLU A 643 -41.76 -22.21 -19.22
CA GLU A 643 -41.92 -22.04 -20.67
C GLU A 643 -40.62 -21.44 -21.23
N ASP A 644 -39.73 -22.32 -21.71
CA ASP A 644 -38.36 -21.97 -22.04
C ASP A 644 -38.14 -21.69 -23.52
N ILE A 645 -37.09 -20.93 -23.83
CA ILE A 645 -36.64 -20.67 -25.20
C ILE A 645 -35.16 -21.02 -25.33
N LEU A 646 -34.86 -22.06 -26.11
CA LEU A 646 -33.50 -22.54 -26.32
C LEU A 646 -33.06 -22.30 -27.77
N TYR A 647 -31.89 -21.70 -27.94
CA TYR A 647 -31.21 -21.53 -29.23
C TYR A 647 -29.84 -22.23 -29.17
N GLY A 648 -29.66 -23.33 -29.92
CA GLY A 648 -28.37 -24.03 -30.03
C GLY A 648 -27.32 -23.13 -30.66
N GLY A 649 -27.52 -22.78 -31.93
CA GLY A 649 -26.71 -21.76 -32.60
C GLY A 649 -25.92 -22.37 -33.74
N THR A 650 -24.61 -22.46 -33.63
CA THR A 650 -23.78 -23.15 -34.63
C THR A 650 -23.06 -24.34 -34.02
N GLY A 651 -23.01 -25.43 -34.78
CA GLY A 651 -22.37 -26.69 -34.42
C GLY A 651 -23.41 -27.72 -33.97
N ASP A 652 -22.99 -28.87 -33.45
CA ASP A 652 -23.91 -30.00 -33.25
C ASP A 652 -24.45 -29.99 -31.82
N ASP A 653 -25.65 -29.43 -31.62
CA ASP A 653 -26.17 -29.10 -30.30
C ASP A 653 -27.14 -30.14 -29.74
N THR A 654 -27.27 -30.22 -28.41
CA THR A 654 -28.29 -31.00 -27.69
C THR A 654 -29.17 -30.09 -26.85
N LEU A 655 -30.45 -29.99 -27.19
CA LEU A 655 -31.42 -29.14 -26.53
C LEU A 655 -32.50 -29.99 -25.84
N ARG A 656 -32.81 -29.69 -24.58
CA ARG A 656 -33.88 -30.30 -23.79
C ARG A 656 -34.77 -29.23 -23.18
N GLY A 657 -36.08 -29.24 -23.46
CA GLY A 657 -37.04 -28.35 -22.79
C GLY A 657 -37.31 -28.80 -21.35
N VAL A 658 -37.57 -30.10 -21.19
CA VAL A 658 -37.88 -30.80 -19.93
C VAL A 658 -39.34 -30.65 -19.50
N ASP A 659 -39.74 -29.66 -18.71
CA ASP A 659 -41.11 -29.52 -18.21
C ASP A 659 -41.70 -28.17 -18.62
N GLY A 660 -42.72 -28.16 -19.48
CA GLY A 660 -43.54 -27.00 -19.79
C GLY A 660 -43.77 -26.79 -21.28
N ASN A 661 -44.07 -25.58 -21.74
CA ASN A 661 -44.34 -25.37 -23.17
C ASN A 661 -43.15 -24.66 -23.81
N ASP A 662 -42.20 -25.44 -24.30
CA ASP A 662 -40.88 -24.95 -24.65
C ASP A 662 -40.76 -24.64 -26.14
N THR A 663 -39.82 -23.78 -26.49
CA THR A 663 -39.46 -23.48 -27.87
C THR A 663 -37.98 -23.73 -28.11
N LEU A 664 -37.66 -24.77 -28.89
CA LEU A 664 -36.29 -25.18 -29.17
C LEU A 664 -35.92 -24.88 -30.64
N TYR A 665 -34.79 -24.20 -30.84
CA TYR A 665 -34.19 -23.91 -32.14
C TYR A 665 -32.77 -24.49 -32.20
N GLY A 666 -32.56 -25.55 -32.99
CA GLY A 666 -31.22 -26.09 -33.26
C GLY A 666 -30.34 -25.09 -34.04
N ASN A 667 -30.90 -24.53 -35.12
CA ASN A 667 -30.26 -23.57 -36.03
C ASN A 667 -29.28 -24.21 -37.02
N GLN A 668 -27.97 -24.07 -36.84
CA GLN A 668 -26.96 -24.58 -37.78
C GLN A 668 -26.22 -25.76 -37.17
N GLY A 669 -26.51 -26.99 -37.57
CA GLY A 669 -25.90 -28.11 -36.87
C GLY A 669 -26.49 -29.44 -37.24
N VAL A 670 -25.89 -30.53 -36.78
CA VAL A 670 -26.61 -31.80 -36.66
C VAL A 670 -27.16 -31.86 -35.24
N ASP A 671 -28.36 -31.32 -35.04
CA ASP A 671 -28.86 -31.04 -33.70
C ASP A 671 -29.71 -32.19 -33.16
N ARG A 672 -29.78 -32.31 -31.83
CA ARG A 672 -30.66 -33.23 -31.10
C ARG A 672 -31.61 -32.42 -30.22
N LEU A 673 -32.91 -32.48 -30.50
CA LEU A 673 -33.94 -31.74 -29.79
C LEU A 673 -34.89 -32.71 -29.09
N GLU A 674 -35.13 -32.49 -27.80
CA GLU A 674 -36.07 -33.22 -26.94
C GLU A 674 -36.96 -32.20 -26.24
N GLY A 675 -38.24 -32.12 -26.59
CA GLY A 675 -39.18 -31.16 -26.00
C GLY A 675 -39.33 -31.41 -24.51
N GLY A 676 -39.95 -32.54 -24.16
CA GLY A 676 -40.14 -32.93 -22.77
C GLY A 676 -41.64 -33.05 -22.52
N SER A 677 -42.10 -32.80 -21.30
CA SER A 677 -43.53 -32.73 -21.00
C SER A 677 -44.10 -31.37 -21.33
N GLY A 678 -45.38 -31.30 -21.71
CA GLY A 678 -46.03 -30.07 -22.19
C GLY A 678 -46.02 -29.96 -23.71
N ASN A 679 -46.47 -28.82 -24.26
CA ASN A 679 -46.69 -28.71 -25.72
C ASN A 679 -45.61 -27.84 -26.35
N ASP A 680 -44.64 -28.50 -26.97
CA ASP A 680 -43.41 -27.87 -27.40
C ASP A 680 -43.42 -27.48 -28.88
N LEU A 681 -42.61 -26.47 -29.21
CA LEU A 681 -42.33 -26.07 -30.57
C LEU A 681 -40.85 -26.32 -30.89
N LEU A 682 -40.58 -27.27 -31.77
CA LEU A 682 -39.23 -27.66 -32.15
C LEU A 682 -38.90 -27.24 -33.59
N ARG A 683 -37.69 -26.69 -33.79
CA ARG A 683 -37.14 -26.37 -35.11
C ARG A 683 -35.69 -26.81 -35.21
N GLY A 684 -35.41 -27.73 -36.13
CA GLY A 684 -34.06 -28.27 -36.33
C GLY A 684 -33.15 -27.25 -37.04
N GLY A 685 -33.64 -26.63 -38.10
CA GLY A 685 -32.87 -25.70 -38.91
C GLY A 685 -32.18 -26.37 -40.10
N THR A 686 -30.86 -26.23 -40.18
CA THR A 686 -30.05 -26.68 -41.33
C THR A 686 -29.31 -27.96 -41.03
N LEU A 687 -29.02 -28.76 -42.07
CA LEU A 687 -28.41 -30.09 -41.95
C LEU A 687 -29.39 -31.09 -41.33
N ARG A 688 -28.90 -32.17 -40.71
CA ARG A 688 -29.75 -33.29 -40.30
C ARG A 688 -29.96 -33.23 -38.80
N ASP A 689 -31.20 -33.03 -38.41
CA ASP A 689 -31.54 -32.94 -37.00
C ASP A 689 -32.26 -34.20 -36.52
N SER A 690 -32.24 -34.43 -35.22
CA SER A 690 -32.89 -35.56 -34.55
C SER A 690 -33.87 -35.04 -33.50
N PHE A 691 -35.15 -35.30 -33.71
CA PHE A 691 -36.22 -34.95 -32.77
C PHE A 691 -36.60 -36.19 -31.97
N VAL A 692 -36.57 -36.07 -30.64
CA VAL A 692 -36.60 -37.19 -29.70
C VAL A 692 -37.90 -37.17 -28.92
N PHE A 693 -38.60 -38.31 -28.88
CA PHE A 693 -39.85 -38.44 -28.15
C PHE A 693 -39.92 -39.76 -27.37
N ASP A 694 -40.24 -39.65 -26.08
CA ASP A 694 -40.66 -40.74 -25.22
C ASP A 694 -42.17 -40.61 -24.86
N THR A 695 -42.66 -41.44 -23.95
CA THR A 695 -44.02 -41.27 -23.39
C THR A 695 -44.10 -40.06 -22.47
N GLY A 696 -45.17 -39.29 -22.55
CA GLY A 696 -45.40 -38.11 -21.70
C GLY A 696 -45.03 -36.78 -22.35
N HIS A 697 -44.84 -36.76 -23.67
CA HIS A 697 -44.47 -35.58 -24.46
C HIS A 697 -45.67 -34.77 -24.98
N ASP A 698 -46.88 -35.03 -24.46
CA ASP A 698 -48.12 -34.31 -24.80
C ASP A 698 -48.23 -33.93 -26.30
N SER A 699 -48.54 -32.70 -26.69
CA SER A 699 -48.82 -32.34 -28.10
C SER A 699 -47.81 -31.37 -28.70
N ASP A 700 -46.72 -31.93 -29.22
CA ASP A 700 -45.60 -31.17 -29.80
C ASP A 700 -45.76 -30.84 -31.28
N GLU A 701 -45.16 -29.73 -31.71
CA GLU A 701 -45.11 -29.25 -33.10
C GLU A 701 -43.68 -29.14 -33.62
N ILE A 702 -43.40 -29.78 -34.76
CA ILE A 702 -42.20 -29.56 -35.57
C ILE A 702 -42.61 -28.84 -36.85
N ASN A 703 -42.03 -27.67 -37.13
CA ASN A 703 -42.50 -26.82 -38.24
C ASN A 703 -41.50 -26.59 -39.39
N ASP A 704 -40.35 -27.28 -39.35
CA ASP A 704 -39.35 -27.24 -40.42
C ASP A 704 -38.81 -28.63 -40.84
N PHE A 705 -39.47 -29.71 -40.42
CA PHE A 705 -39.05 -31.09 -40.70
C PHE A 705 -38.83 -31.38 -42.19
N GLU A 706 -37.66 -31.91 -42.55
CA GLU A 706 -37.28 -32.29 -43.91
C GLU A 706 -37.19 -33.82 -44.08
N THR A 707 -38.12 -34.37 -44.88
CA THR A 707 -38.13 -35.79 -45.26
C THR A 707 -36.80 -36.22 -45.90
N HIS A 708 -36.38 -37.47 -45.66
CA HIS A 708 -35.11 -38.05 -46.10
C HIS A 708 -33.83 -37.38 -45.56
N ARG A 709 -33.97 -36.36 -44.71
CA ARG A 709 -32.85 -35.69 -44.03
C ARG A 709 -32.93 -35.92 -42.53
N ASP A 710 -33.95 -35.36 -41.90
CA ASP A 710 -34.09 -35.29 -40.44
C ASP A 710 -34.55 -36.64 -39.85
N ARG A 711 -34.49 -36.78 -38.54
CA ARG A 711 -34.81 -38.03 -37.85
C ARG A 711 -35.86 -37.79 -36.79
N LEU A 712 -36.82 -38.70 -36.75
CA LEU A 712 -37.75 -38.84 -35.64
C LEU A 712 -37.32 -40.06 -34.82
N GLU A 713 -36.73 -39.82 -33.65
CA GLU A 713 -36.29 -40.85 -32.70
C GLU A 713 -37.39 -41.10 -31.68
N LEU A 714 -38.05 -42.25 -31.78
CA LEU A 714 -39.19 -42.62 -30.95
C LEU A 714 -38.82 -43.77 -30.01
N SER A 715 -39.14 -43.65 -28.73
CA SER A 715 -38.90 -44.74 -27.78
C SER A 715 -39.75 -45.98 -28.12
N SER A 716 -39.19 -47.17 -27.89
CA SER A 716 -39.96 -48.42 -28.07
C SER A 716 -41.24 -48.49 -27.22
N ALA A 717 -41.31 -47.74 -26.11
CA ALA A 717 -42.50 -47.66 -25.26
C ALA A 717 -43.60 -46.80 -25.92
N LEU A 718 -43.23 -45.66 -26.51
CA LEU A 718 -44.16 -44.76 -27.20
C LEU A 718 -44.86 -45.43 -28.40
N VAL A 719 -44.14 -46.31 -29.11
CA VAL A 719 -44.67 -46.99 -30.31
C VAL A 719 -45.22 -48.40 -30.05
N ASP A 720 -45.63 -48.72 -28.82
CA ASP A 720 -46.19 -50.03 -28.45
C ASP A 720 -45.30 -51.25 -28.86
N GLY A 721 -43.97 -51.06 -28.87
CA GLY A 721 -42.98 -52.09 -29.20
C GLY A 721 -42.84 -52.43 -30.69
N LEU A 722 -43.36 -51.60 -31.60
CA LEU A 722 -43.07 -51.67 -33.03
C LEU A 722 -41.56 -51.47 -33.29
N ASN A 723 -41.05 -52.01 -34.42
CA ASN A 723 -39.61 -51.98 -34.73
C ASN A 723 -39.30 -51.56 -36.18
N GLU A 724 -40.32 -51.26 -37.00
CA GLU A 724 -40.16 -50.80 -38.39
C GLU A 724 -40.90 -49.46 -38.57
N GLY A 725 -40.24 -48.46 -39.20
CA GLY A 725 -40.83 -47.12 -39.38
C GLY A 725 -42.13 -47.13 -40.18
N GLN A 726 -42.27 -48.04 -41.14
CA GLN A 726 -43.52 -48.22 -41.90
C GLN A 726 -44.68 -48.68 -41.00
N ASP A 727 -44.44 -49.56 -40.02
CA ASP A 727 -45.48 -50.01 -39.09
C ASP A 727 -45.94 -48.86 -38.18
N VAL A 728 -45.02 -47.97 -37.79
CA VAL A 728 -45.33 -46.77 -37.00
C VAL A 728 -46.22 -45.82 -37.81
N LEU A 729 -45.87 -45.55 -39.08
CA LEU A 729 -46.69 -44.73 -39.98
C LEU A 729 -48.10 -45.29 -40.16
N ASP A 730 -48.20 -46.59 -40.45
CA ASP A 730 -49.48 -47.25 -40.70
C ASP A 730 -50.40 -47.25 -39.45
N THR A 731 -49.80 -47.22 -38.25
CA THR A 731 -50.52 -47.32 -36.97
C THR A 731 -50.90 -45.95 -36.40
N PHE A 732 -49.97 -45.00 -36.39
CA PHE A 732 -50.09 -43.76 -35.62
C PHE A 732 -50.21 -42.50 -36.47
N ALA A 733 -49.75 -42.52 -37.73
CA ALA A 733 -49.70 -41.31 -38.57
C ALA A 733 -50.99 -41.07 -39.39
N GLY A 734 -51.35 -39.81 -39.55
CA GLY A 734 -52.48 -39.39 -40.39
C GLY A 734 -52.38 -37.93 -40.83
N ILE A 735 -53.26 -37.53 -41.76
CA ILE A 735 -53.38 -36.11 -42.16
C ILE A 735 -54.58 -35.49 -41.45
N GLN A 736 -54.32 -34.50 -40.60
CA GLN A 736 -55.33 -33.75 -39.87
C GLN A 736 -55.20 -32.26 -40.20
N ASN A 737 -56.30 -31.63 -40.62
CA ASN A 737 -56.33 -30.21 -41.03
C ASN A 737 -55.28 -29.81 -42.09
N GLY A 738 -54.80 -30.79 -42.88
CA GLY A 738 -53.78 -30.57 -43.91
C GLY A 738 -52.34 -30.72 -43.45
N MET A 739 -52.10 -31.07 -42.17
CA MET A 739 -50.79 -31.32 -41.58
C MET A 739 -50.62 -32.81 -41.30
N VAL A 740 -49.37 -33.29 -41.24
CA VAL A 740 -49.05 -34.64 -40.77
C VAL A 740 -49.10 -34.66 -39.24
N VAL A 741 -49.81 -35.64 -38.68
CA VAL A 741 -49.98 -35.81 -37.23
C VAL A 741 -49.77 -37.28 -36.87
N PHE A 742 -48.89 -37.55 -35.91
CA PHE A 742 -48.78 -38.83 -35.22
C PHE A 742 -49.58 -38.75 -33.92
N ASP A 743 -50.50 -39.66 -33.68
CA ASP A 743 -51.30 -39.75 -32.45
C ASP A 743 -51.02 -41.11 -31.79
N PHE A 744 -50.22 -41.10 -30.73
CA PHE A 744 -49.81 -42.30 -29.99
C PHE A 744 -50.80 -42.65 -28.87
N GLY A 745 -51.83 -41.82 -28.65
CA GLY A 745 -52.75 -41.93 -27.54
C GLY A 745 -52.15 -41.38 -26.24
N GLY A 746 -52.93 -41.40 -25.15
CA GLY A 746 -52.42 -40.95 -23.84
C GLY A 746 -52.29 -39.43 -23.65
N SER A 747 -52.43 -38.64 -24.72
CA SER A 747 -52.10 -37.20 -24.92
C SER A 747 -50.85 -36.98 -25.78
N ASP A 748 -50.05 -38.02 -26.01
CA ASP A 748 -48.86 -37.99 -26.84
C ASP A 748 -49.18 -37.85 -28.34
N GLN A 749 -48.83 -36.71 -28.92
CA GLN A 749 -49.07 -36.31 -30.29
C GLN A 749 -47.87 -35.52 -30.85
N ILE A 750 -47.49 -35.80 -32.10
CA ILE A 750 -46.48 -35.03 -32.82
C ILE A 750 -47.11 -34.46 -34.09
N THR A 751 -47.06 -33.15 -34.27
CA THR A 751 -47.53 -32.46 -35.48
C THR A 751 -46.35 -32.00 -36.32
N LEU A 752 -46.22 -32.50 -37.55
CA LEU A 752 -45.28 -31.97 -38.54
C LEU A 752 -46.02 -30.93 -39.40
N SER A 753 -46.02 -29.67 -38.97
CA SER A 753 -46.94 -28.64 -39.48
C SER A 753 -46.58 -28.12 -40.88
N ASN A 754 -45.32 -28.31 -41.31
CA ASN A 754 -44.86 -27.99 -42.67
C ASN A 754 -45.12 -29.09 -43.70
N LEU A 755 -45.48 -30.31 -43.28
CA LEU A 755 -45.73 -31.44 -44.16
C LEU A 755 -47.22 -31.66 -44.44
N THR A 756 -47.54 -32.09 -45.66
CA THR A 756 -48.93 -32.31 -46.13
C THR A 756 -49.18 -33.72 -46.68
N THR A 757 -48.15 -34.58 -46.68
CA THR A 757 -48.18 -35.98 -47.14
C THR A 757 -47.29 -36.85 -46.25
N LEU A 758 -47.58 -38.16 -46.19
CA LEU A 758 -46.79 -39.15 -45.45
C LEU A 758 -45.67 -39.79 -46.30
N ASP A 759 -45.59 -39.47 -47.59
CA ASP A 759 -44.69 -40.13 -48.52
C ASP A 759 -43.20 -39.94 -48.14
N GLY A 760 -42.50 -41.06 -47.92
CA GLY A 760 -41.05 -41.10 -47.65
C GLY A 760 -40.66 -40.78 -46.21
N LEU A 761 -41.62 -40.72 -45.27
CA LEU A 761 -41.35 -40.56 -43.84
C LEU A 761 -40.87 -41.84 -43.16
N ASP A 762 -41.06 -43.01 -43.78
CA ASP A 762 -40.70 -44.31 -43.20
C ASP A 762 -39.20 -44.41 -42.94
N ASP A 763 -38.39 -43.84 -43.84
CA ASP A 763 -36.93 -43.78 -43.73
C ASP A 763 -36.43 -42.73 -42.70
N ASN A 764 -37.31 -41.88 -42.18
CA ASN A 764 -37.00 -40.87 -41.16
C ASN A 764 -37.30 -41.34 -39.73
N ILE A 765 -38.03 -42.43 -39.55
CA ILE A 765 -38.45 -42.93 -38.22
C ILE A 765 -37.45 -43.95 -37.71
N PHE A 766 -36.89 -43.67 -36.53
CA PHE A 766 -35.93 -44.51 -35.83
C PHE A 766 -36.48 -44.87 -34.46
N ILE A 767 -36.46 -46.16 -34.13
CA ILE A 767 -36.95 -46.66 -32.84
C ILE A 767 -35.72 -46.96 -31.99
N VAL A 768 -35.64 -46.29 -30.83
CA VAL A 768 -34.48 -46.31 -29.93
C VAL A 768 -34.76 -47.04 -28.62
#